data_AF-A0A4Y7SKR1-F1
#
_entry.id   AF-A0A4Y7SKR1-F1
#
_cell.length_a   1.000
_cell.length_b   1.000
_cell.length_c   1.000
_cell.angle_alpha   90.00
_cell.angle_beta   90.00
_cell.angle_gamma   90.00
#
_symmetry.space_group_name_H-M   'P 1'
#
loop_
_entity.id
_entity.type
_entity.pdbx_description
1 polymer ?
#
loop_
_entity_poly.entity_id
_entity_poly.type
_entity_poly.pdbx_seq_one_letter_code
_entity_poly.pdbx_strand_id
1 'polypeptide(L)'
;MASRTTFEQTLNRVAALTGNPVSLAAMRFLTLIVFGFSLVTRSVGAMNLAECVSSVRNGTSGWCTGRIGATDSQGTKLDEMWGATTGITYELCVKACNNAPAPFIWASFSPKFTSWLLPWLALLSQLPFGPKDRLNSLESTILTLGSPALAAYSLTLTMLNAQWVARRFSRLAYPNARAAVIALTSLQQSPLRIVEGDALLASLVVLPQNDMWWKELVNWLEYPHTWSISSAITILWVVTAYVFTVIDWFYGNLEESDFGDQAMGSLWVWVLPVVVGWLLVSPKCNEDRLRVAMERANFLAHVATDTHTTPARHLPEKCFAISLDFDTHDELRVDETNTAPIYNFSRFLSWVQSVEEVLRAFEAASQRRQQHESVDPGQDWVVVQPNEQPHPENRLGNRAQVERYCTHDDLEVPGTEDTRRGRWGPNVLSRMLVSSFLTLFLQWGTTGAAISFAYNTPTTGLSCVSGSYLLFGTLATLAWIMLLASSILAHYATVQPRSFKGHPTPTRPVTIARWLSISLRRLGKLTASINAIWILTTCLLQLGRFYKRCYCYASVLGRRNNAYISAYLTEAQYISMMRAWIGGTAQAVATAVIFISFITAYRNPRLPREMASPTQDDRCAFPCRQCSKADSTPPSPLTTKETGSPLGGDIHGSTAPATTTSPAVHISGGE
;
A
#
# COMPACT_ATOMS: atom_id res chain seq x y z
N MET A 1 -29.95 24.15 -14.28
CA MET A 1 -28.98 25.23 -13.95
C MET A 1 -28.85 25.48 -12.45
N ALA A 2 -29.94 25.54 -11.67
CA ALA A 2 -29.89 25.81 -10.21
C ALA A 2 -29.16 24.76 -9.33
N SER A 3 -29.07 23.50 -9.77
CA SER A 3 -28.29 22.44 -9.06
C SER A 3 -26.78 22.51 -9.32
N ARG A 4 -26.35 23.17 -10.41
CA ARG A 4 -24.94 23.28 -10.79
C ARG A 4 -24.21 24.31 -9.92
N THR A 5 -24.90 25.38 -9.55
CA THR A 5 -24.35 26.49 -8.76
C THR A 5 -24.18 26.17 -7.28
N THR A 6 -25.11 25.41 -6.68
CA THR A 6 -25.01 24.95 -5.28
C THR A 6 -23.90 23.91 -5.10
N PHE A 7 -23.74 23.01 -6.08
CA PHE A 7 -22.68 22.00 -6.06
C PHE A 7 -21.28 22.60 -6.28
N GLU A 8 -21.14 23.56 -7.19
CA GLU A 8 -19.87 24.30 -7.35
C GLU A 8 -19.49 25.11 -6.11
N GLN A 9 -20.47 25.73 -5.42
CA GLN A 9 -20.20 26.41 -4.15
C GLN A 9 -19.77 25.46 -3.03
N THR A 10 -20.29 24.23 -3.00
CA THR A 10 -19.88 23.22 -2.02
C THR A 10 -18.48 22.70 -2.33
N LEU A 11 -18.17 22.43 -3.60
CA LEU A 11 -16.82 22.05 -4.06
C LEU A 11 -15.78 23.16 -3.80
N ASN A 12 -16.14 24.43 -3.98
CA ASN A 12 -15.23 25.55 -3.72
C ASN A 12 -15.01 25.80 -2.21
N ARG A 13 -16.00 25.52 -1.36
CA ARG A 13 -15.82 25.54 0.11
C ARG A 13 -14.95 24.37 0.59
N VAL A 14 -15.07 23.19 -0.02
CA VAL A 14 -14.16 22.06 0.24
C VAL A 14 -12.75 22.36 -0.27
N ALA A 15 -12.60 23.10 -1.37
CA ALA A 15 -11.31 23.53 -1.91
C ALA A 15 -10.56 24.50 -0.98
N ALA A 16 -11.28 25.42 -0.32
CA ALA A 16 -10.71 26.34 0.65
C ALA A 16 -10.25 25.65 1.95
N LEU A 17 -10.83 24.49 2.27
CA LEU A 17 -10.51 23.71 3.48
C LEU A 17 -9.40 22.68 3.28
N THR A 18 -9.09 22.29 2.04
CA THR A 18 -8.23 21.11 1.77
C THR A 18 -6.81 21.44 1.34
N GLY A 19 -6.52 22.67 0.89
CA GLY A 19 -5.17 23.10 0.49
C GLY A 19 -4.49 22.29 -0.62
N ASN A 20 -5.16 21.27 -1.18
CA ASN A 20 -4.57 20.27 -2.07
C ASN A 20 -5.29 20.27 -3.43
N PRO A 21 -4.81 21.05 -4.42
CA PRO A 21 -5.48 21.21 -5.71
C PRO A 21 -5.57 19.92 -6.54
N VAL A 22 -4.76 18.91 -6.22
CA VAL A 22 -4.72 17.63 -6.96
C VAL A 22 -5.95 16.77 -6.66
N SER A 23 -6.41 16.73 -5.41
CA SER A 23 -7.58 15.93 -5.01
C SER A 23 -8.88 16.48 -5.59
N LEU A 24 -9.01 17.82 -5.63
CA LEU A 24 -10.15 18.49 -6.27
C LEU A 24 -10.18 18.29 -7.78
N ALA A 25 -9.01 18.36 -8.44
CA ALA A 25 -8.89 18.08 -9.87
C ALA A 25 -9.27 16.63 -10.19
N ALA A 26 -8.79 15.66 -9.39
CA ALA A 26 -9.13 14.24 -9.55
C ALA A 26 -10.63 13.99 -9.36
N MET A 27 -11.26 14.60 -8.35
CA MET A 27 -12.69 14.42 -8.07
C MET A 27 -13.58 15.09 -9.15
N ARG A 28 -13.21 16.29 -9.62
CA ARG A 28 -13.86 16.94 -10.77
C ARG A 28 -13.71 16.11 -12.04
N PHE A 29 -12.52 15.55 -12.27
CA PHE A 29 -12.24 14.71 -13.43
C PHE A 29 -12.98 13.36 -13.38
N LEU A 30 -13.08 12.72 -12.21
CA LEU A 30 -13.88 11.51 -12.01
C LEU A 30 -15.36 11.76 -12.31
N THR A 31 -15.87 12.91 -11.86
CA THR A 31 -17.27 13.31 -12.11
C THR A 31 -17.49 13.55 -13.61
N LEU A 32 -16.54 14.21 -14.29
CA LEU A 32 -16.56 14.40 -15.74
C LEU A 32 -16.49 13.08 -16.52
N ILE A 33 -15.82 12.05 -15.99
CA ILE A 33 -15.75 10.73 -16.61
C ILE A 33 -17.02 9.93 -16.42
N VAL A 34 -17.65 9.99 -15.24
CA VAL A 34 -18.99 9.40 -15.04
C VAL A 34 -20.00 10.08 -15.97
N PHE A 35 -19.93 11.41 -16.10
CA PHE A 35 -20.75 12.16 -17.05
C PHE A 35 -20.40 11.84 -18.52
N GLY A 36 -19.12 11.69 -18.83
CA GLY A 36 -18.62 11.33 -20.16
C GLY A 36 -19.05 9.92 -20.56
N PHE A 37 -19.00 8.95 -19.64
CA PHE A 37 -19.50 7.59 -19.84
C PHE A 37 -21.01 7.60 -20.11
N SER A 38 -21.76 8.45 -19.39
CA SER A 38 -23.20 8.66 -19.62
C SER A 38 -23.51 9.28 -20.99
N LEU A 39 -22.56 10.03 -21.58
CA LEU A 39 -22.67 10.54 -22.95
C LEU A 39 -22.28 9.49 -23.99
N VAL A 40 -21.26 8.66 -23.71
CA VAL A 40 -20.79 7.59 -24.61
C VAL A 40 -21.86 6.51 -24.80
N THR A 41 -22.70 6.24 -23.80
CA THR A 41 -23.81 5.26 -23.90
C THR A 41 -25.00 5.75 -24.76
N ARG A 42 -25.04 7.02 -25.16
CA ARG A 42 -26.13 7.60 -25.97
C ARG A 42 -25.82 7.65 -27.48
N SER A 43 -24.82 6.94 -27.98
CA SER A 43 -24.48 6.98 -29.40
C SER A 43 -25.60 6.41 -30.28
N VAL A 44 -26.34 7.31 -30.92
CA VAL A 44 -27.28 7.02 -32.01
C VAL A 44 -26.45 6.59 -33.23
N GLY A 45 -26.61 5.34 -33.69
CA GLY A 45 -25.86 4.77 -34.82
C GLY A 45 -25.12 3.46 -34.53
N ALA A 46 -25.53 2.70 -33.51
CA ALA A 46 -24.89 1.44 -33.14
C ALA A 46 -25.09 0.34 -34.20
N MET A 47 -24.01 -0.36 -34.57
CA MET A 47 -24.04 -1.47 -35.54
C MET A 47 -23.43 -2.73 -34.95
N ASN A 48 -23.99 -3.90 -35.27
CA ASN A 48 -23.40 -5.17 -34.91
C ASN A 48 -22.22 -5.48 -35.85
N LEU A 49 -21.00 -5.16 -35.42
CA LEU A 49 -19.78 -5.32 -36.22
C LEU A 49 -19.60 -6.76 -36.73
N ALA A 50 -19.87 -7.77 -35.91
CA ALA A 50 -19.70 -9.17 -36.29
C ALA A 50 -20.66 -9.57 -37.43
N GLU A 51 -21.92 -9.16 -37.30
CA GLU A 51 -22.95 -9.38 -38.33
C GLU A 51 -22.62 -8.62 -39.62
N CYS A 52 -22.13 -7.38 -39.51
CA CYS A 52 -21.68 -6.62 -40.66
C CYS A 52 -20.51 -7.30 -41.39
N VAL A 53 -19.46 -7.69 -40.67
CA VAL A 53 -18.28 -8.35 -41.25
C VAL A 53 -18.69 -9.66 -41.93
N SER A 54 -19.61 -10.41 -41.33
CA SER A 54 -20.20 -11.61 -41.94
C SER A 54 -20.97 -11.29 -43.23
N SER A 55 -21.79 -10.23 -43.23
CA SER A 55 -22.54 -9.78 -44.42
C SER A 55 -21.63 -9.29 -45.55
N VAL A 56 -20.55 -8.58 -45.22
CA VAL A 56 -19.52 -8.14 -46.19
C VAL A 56 -18.85 -9.35 -46.83
N ARG A 57 -18.54 -10.38 -46.04
CA ARG A 57 -17.93 -11.62 -46.53
C ARG A 57 -18.88 -12.43 -47.42
N ASN A 58 -20.15 -12.55 -47.03
CA ASN A 58 -21.14 -13.35 -47.75
C ASN A 58 -21.67 -12.67 -49.02
N GLY A 59 -21.20 -11.45 -49.33
CA GLY A 59 -21.61 -10.71 -50.52
C GLY A 59 -23.02 -10.15 -50.48
N THR A 60 -23.68 -10.20 -49.32
CA THR A 60 -25.07 -9.75 -49.15
C THR A 60 -25.20 -8.23 -49.08
N SER A 61 -24.12 -7.49 -48.82
CA SER A 61 -24.16 -6.04 -48.57
C SER A 61 -23.94 -5.16 -49.81
N GLY A 62 -23.85 -5.71 -51.02
CA GLY A 62 -23.63 -4.93 -52.26
C GLY A 62 -22.22 -4.34 -52.42
N TRP A 63 -21.36 -4.43 -51.39
CA TRP A 63 -19.96 -4.01 -51.40
C TRP A 63 -19.01 -5.09 -51.95
N CYS A 64 -19.53 -6.25 -52.35
CA CYS A 64 -18.76 -7.35 -52.92
C CYS A 64 -18.49 -7.15 -54.42
N THR A 65 -17.52 -6.31 -54.75
CA THR A 65 -16.86 -6.35 -56.07
C THR A 65 -15.61 -7.26 -56.05
N GLY A 66 -15.69 -8.40 -55.37
CA GLY A 66 -14.86 -9.59 -55.58
C GLY A 66 -13.35 -9.52 -55.36
N ARG A 67 -12.73 -8.34 -55.11
CA ARG A 67 -11.26 -8.20 -55.01
C ARG A 67 -10.75 -7.17 -54.00
N ILE A 68 -11.56 -6.18 -53.62
CA ILE A 68 -11.02 -5.02 -52.90
C ILE A 68 -11.07 -5.25 -51.39
N GLY A 69 -9.91 -5.49 -50.78
CA GLY A 69 -9.73 -5.47 -49.33
C GLY A 69 -9.88 -6.82 -48.61
N ALA A 70 -9.83 -7.95 -49.32
CA ALA A 70 -9.68 -9.26 -48.69
C ALA A 70 -8.27 -9.43 -48.11
N THR A 71 -8.16 -10.11 -46.97
CA THR A 71 -6.87 -10.39 -46.31
C THR A 71 -6.75 -11.82 -45.81
N ASP A 72 -5.51 -12.32 -45.76
CA ASP A 72 -5.16 -13.56 -45.07
C ASP A 72 -5.09 -13.40 -43.54
N SER A 73 -4.68 -14.46 -42.84
CA SER A 73 -4.63 -14.48 -41.36
C SER A 73 -3.54 -13.60 -40.78
N GLN A 74 -2.67 -13.07 -41.64
CA GLN A 74 -1.58 -12.17 -41.34
C GLN A 74 -1.84 -10.75 -41.84
N GLY A 75 -3.05 -10.44 -42.31
CA GLY A 75 -3.41 -9.11 -42.82
C GLY A 75 -2.78 -8.76 -44.17
N THR A 76 -2.20 -9.73 -44.88
CA THR A 76 -1.70 -9.56 -46.25
C THR A 76 -2.90 -9.43 -47.18
N LYS A 77 -2.90 -8.42 -48.05
CA LYS A 77 -3.96 -8.23 -49.05
C LYS A 77 -3.91 -9.36 -50.07
N LEU A 78 -5.08 -9.93 -50.37
CA LEU A 78 -5.23 -10.98 -51.38
C LEU A 78 -5.82 -10.37 -52.66
N ASP A 79 -5.23 -10.69 -53.81
CA ASP A 79 -5.69 -10.22 -55.13
C ASP A 79 -6.92 -11.01 -55.63
N GLU A 80 -7.15 -12.22 -55.07
CA GLU A 80 -8.28 -13.09 -55.40
C GLU A 80 -8.93 -13.67 -54.13
N MET A 81 -10.26 -13.75 -54.09
CA MET A 81 -11.03 -14.04 -52.87
C MET A 81 -11.17 -15.55 -52.56
N TRP A 82 -10.62 -16.44 -53.38
CA TRP A 82 -10.94 -17.87 -53.32
C TRP A 82 -10.16 -18.62 -52.23
N GLY A 83 -10.88 -19.15 -51.23
CA GLY A 83 -10.41 -20.13 -50.23
C GLY A 83 -9.51 -19.60 -49.11
N ALA A 84 -8.66 -18.62 -49.37
CA ALA A 84 -7.65 -18.12 -48.42
C ALA A 84 -8.08 -16.86 -47.64
N THR A 85 -9.25 -16.27 -47.95
CA THR A 85 -9.73 -15.07 -47.26
C THR A 85 -10.15 -15.40 -45.83
N THR A 86 -9.41 -14.89 -44.84
CA THR A 86 -9.73 -15.05 -43.42
C THR A 86 -10.15 -13.73 -42.75
N GLY A 87 -9.96 -12.60 -43.43
CA GLY A 87 -10.34 -11.29 -42.91
C GLY A 87 -10.54 -10.23 -43.98
N ILE A 88 -10.89 -9.02 -43.54
CA ILE A 88 -11.07 -7.83 -44.37
C ILE A 88 -10.16 -6.67 -43.90
N THR A 89 -9.75 -5.79 -44.82
CA THR A 89 -8.96 -4.60 -44.47
C THR A 89 -9.75 -3.62 -43.61
N TYR A 90 -9.04 -2.84 -42.78
CA TYR A 90 -9.63 -1.76 -42.00
C TYR A 90 -10.44 -0.78 -42.85
N GLU A 91 -9.91 -0.38 -44.02
CA GLU A 91 -10.59 0.54 -44.94
C GLU A 91 -11.92 -0.02 -45.45
N LEU A 92 -11.97 -1.32 -45.77
CA LEU A 92 -13.21 -1.96 -46.19
C LEU A 92 -14.22 -2.01 -45.04
N CYS A 93 -13.77 -2.32 -43.81
CA CYS A 93 -14.64 -2.30 -42.64
C CYS A 93 -15.24 -0.92 -42.40
N VAL A 94 -14.45 0.15 -42.45
CA VAL A 94 -14.97 1.52 -42.22
C VAL A 94 -15.98 1.90 -43.29
N LYS A 95 -15.75 1.52 -44.55
CA LYS A 95 -16.67 1.81 -45.66
C LYS A 95 -17.98 1.02 -45.55
N ALA A 96 -17.90 -0.26 -45.21
CA ALA A 96 -19.06 -1.16 -45.23
C ALA A 96 -19.82 -1.20 -43.89
N CYS A 97 -19.12 -1.10 -42.77
CA CYS A 97 -19.66 -1.24 -41.42
C CYS A 97 -19.68 0.07 -40.63
N ASN A 98 -19.27 1.19 -41.24
CA ASN A 98 -19.04 2.46 -40.57
C ASN A 98 -17.99 2.33 -39.45
N ASN A 99 -17.66 3.42 -38.76
CA ASN A 99 -16.72 3.42 -37.62
C ASN A 99 -17.43 3.56 -36.25
N ALA A 100 -18.73 3.28 -36.22
CA ALA A 100 -19.53 3.39 -35.01
C ALA A 100 -19.22 2.25 -34.01
N PRO A 101 -19.29 2.51 -32.69
CA PRO A 101 -19.22 1.44 -31.69
C PRO A 101 -20.42 0.49 -31.79
N ALA A 102 -20.19 -0.76 -31.36
CA ALA A 102 -21.28 -1.70 -31.10
C ALA A 102 -22.24 -1.17 -30.03
N PRO A 103 -23.54 -1.55 -30.08
CA PRO A 103 -24.51 -1.13 -29.09
C PRO A 103 -24.13 -1.63 -27.69
N PHE A 104 -24.39 -0.79 -26.70
CA PHE A 104 -24.32 -1.21 -25.30
C PHE A 104 -25.44 -2.20 -25.01
N ILE A 105 -25.10 -3.36 -24.46
CA ILE A 105 -26.08 -4.41 -24.11
C ILE A 105 -25.89 -4.74 -22.62
N TRP A 106 -26.85 -4.32 -21.80
CA TRP A 106 -26.80 -4.54 -20.34
C TRP A 106 -26.66 -6.02 -19.97
N ALA A 107 -27.38 -6.89 -20.69
CA ALA A 107 -27.35 -8.34 -20.48
C ALA A 107 -25.95 -8.96 -20.70
N SER A 108 -25.10 -8.34 -21.51
CA SER A 108 -23.70 -8.77 -21.70
C SER A 108 -22.75 -8.07 -20.71
N PHE A 109 -23.00 -6.78 -20.44
CA PHE A 109 -22.17 -5.98 -19.53
C PHE A 109 -22.22 -6.50 -18.09
N SER A 110 -23.41 -6.72 -17.53
CA SER A 110 -23.58 -7.02 -16.11
C SER A 110 -22.87 -8.30 -15.67
N PRO A 111 -23.02 -9.46 -16.37
CA PRO A 111 -22.28 -10.67 -16.02
C PRO A 111 -20.77 -10.46 -16.09
N LYS A 112 -20.27 -9.82 -17.16
CA LYS A 112 -18.82 -9.59 -17.32
C LYS A 112 -18.25 -8.66 -16.25
N PHE A 113 -18.97 -7.60 -15.89
CA PHE A 113 -18.57 -6.70 -14.80
C PHE A 113 -18.48 -7.43 -13.46
N THR A 114 -19.50 -8.22 -13.13
CA THR A 114 -19.60 -8.96 -11.87
C THR A 114 -18.54 -10.05 -11.75
N SER A 115 -18.17 -10.72 -12.85
CA SER A 115 -17.15 -11.79 -12.81
C SER A 115 -15.71 -11.27 -12.92
N TRP A 116 -15.45 -10.30 -13.80
CA TRP A 116 -14.08 -9.91 -14.16
C TRP A 116 -13.53 -8.69 -13.43
N LEU A 117 -14.37 -7.83 -12.85
CA LEU A 117 -13.94 -6.56 -12.25
C LEU A 117 -14.39 -6.39 -10.80
N LEU A 118 -15.67 -6.61 -10.52
CA LEU A 118 -16.26 -6.36 -9.20
C LEU A 118 -15.52 -7.06 -8.04
N PRO A 119 -15.06 -8.32 -8.15
CA PRO A 119 -14.35 -8.99 -7.06
C PRO A 119 -13.04 -8.27 -6.70
N TRP A 120 -12.33 -7.76 -7.70
CA TRP A 120 -11.08 -7.02 -7.49
C TRP A 120 -11.30 -5.66 -6.85
N LEU A 121 -12.37 -4.95 -7.24
CA LEU A 121 -12.77 -3.70 -6.60
C LEU A 121 -13.19 -3.93 -5.13
N ALA A 122 -13.91 -5.01 -4.87
CA ALA A 122 -14.24 -5.42 -3.51
C ALA A 122 -12.97 -5.73 -2.69
N LEU A 123 -11.98 -6.38 -3.29
CA LEU A 123 -10.72 -6.67 -2.61
C LEU A 123 -9.90 -5.40 -2.31
N LEU A 124 -9.90 -4.41 -3.22
CA LEU A 124 -9.24 -3.12 -2.97
C LEU A 124 -9.83 -2.37 -1.77
N SER A 125 -11.12 -2.57 -1.46
CA SER A 125 -11.74 -1.99 -0.26
C SER A 125 -11.17 -2.53 1.05
N GLN A 126 -10.46 -3.67 1.00
CA GLN A 126 -9.82 -4.31 2.16
C GLN A 126 -8.42 -3.76 2.44
N LEU A 127 -7.90 -2.83 1.63
CA LEU A 127 -6.61 -2.21 1.90
C LEU A 127 -6.65 -1.44 3.23
N PRO A 128 -5.64 -1.58 4.10
CA PRO A 128 -5.59 -0.85 5.35
C PRO A 128 -5.32 0.64 5.10
N PHE A 129 -6.34 1.46 5.32
CA PHE A 129 -6.23 2.92 5.26
C PHE A 129 -5.99 3.46 6.67
N GLY A 130 -4.75 3.89 6.92
CA GLY A 130 -4.31 4.47 8.19
C GLY A 130 -4.58 5.96 8.46
N PRO A 131 -4.80 6.84 7.45
CA PRO A 131 -4.94 8.27 7.73
C PRO A 131 -6.24 8.60 8.46
N LYS A 132 -6.17 9.58 9.36
CA LYS A 132 -7.33 10.18 10.02
C LYS A 132 -8.31 10.81 9.03
N ASP A 133 -7.77 11.42 7.96
CA ASP A 133 -8.57 12.09 6.95
C ASP A 133 -9.08 11.14 5.88
N ARG A 134 -10.40 11.19 5.65
CA ARG A 134 -11.08 10.43 4.59
C ARG A 134 -10.50 10.71 3.20
N LEU A 135 -10.02 11.94 2.96
CA LEU A 135 -9.41 12.33 1.70
C LEU A 135 -8.04 11.69 1.48
N ASN A 136 -7.21 11.61 2.53
CA ASN A 136 -5.90 10.96 2.45
C ASN A 136 -6.07 9.45 2.25
N SER A 137 -7.13 8.86 2.83
CA SER A 137 -7.52 7.48 2.56
C SER A 137 -7.88 7.28 1.09
N LEU A 138 -8.74 8.13 0.51
CA LEU A 138 -9.09 8.08 -0.91
C LEU A 138 -7.86 8.26 -1.82
N GLU A 139 -6.99 9.22 -1.50
CA GLU A 139 -5.74 9.44 -2.24
C GLU A 139 -4.88 8.18 -2.23
N SER A 140 -4.72 7.52 -1.09
CA SER A 140 -3.95 6.28 -1.00
C SER A 140 -4.54 5.13 -1.84
N THR A 141 -5.86 5.03 -1.94
CA THR A 141 -6.54 4.08 -2.84
C THR A 141 -6.25 4.41 -4.30
N ILE A 142 -6.38 5.68 -4.68
CA ILE A 142 -6.12 6.14 -6.06
C ILE A 142 -4.66 5.91 -6.43
N LEU A 143 -3.71 6.19 -5.53
CA LEU A 143 -2.29 5.92 -5.74
C LEU A 143 -2.01 4.42 -5.88
N THR A 144 -2.66 3.58 -5.07
CA THR A 144 -2.50 2.12 -5.14
C THR A 144 -3.01 1.57 -6.47
N LEU A 145 -4.20 2.01 -6.88
CA LEU A 145 -4.80 1.61 -8.15
C LEU A 145 -4.01 2.14 -9.35
N GLY A 146 -3.55 3.38 -9.27
CA GLY A 146 -2.83 4.08 -10.33
C GLY A 146 -1.37 3.65 -10.50
N SER A 147 -0.76 3.14 -9.44
CA SER A 147 0.59 2.58 -9.46
C SER A 147 0.66 1.33 -8.57
N PRO A 148 0.27 0.16 -9.09
CA PRO A 148 0.47 -1.10 -8.38
C PRO A 148 1.95 -1.36 -8.08
N ALA A 149 2.84 -0.82 -8.95
CA ALA A 149 4.28 -0.82 -8.71
C ALA A 149 4.63 -0.12 -7.40
N LEU A 150 4.13 1.09 -7.16
CA LEU A 150 4.38 1.80 -5.90
C LEU A 150 3.88 1.01 -4.69
N ALA A 151 2.67 0.44 -4.77
CA ALA A 151 2.08 -0.33 -3.69
C ALA A 151 2.91 -1.58 -3.34
N ALA A 152 3.28 -2.37 -4.35
CA ALA A 152 4.12 -3.56 -4.17
C ALA A 152 5.55 -3.20 -3.69
N TYR A 153 6.10 -2.07 -4.14
CA TYR A 153 7.40 -1.57 -3.71
C TYR A 153 7.39 -1.18 -2.24
N SER A 154 6.39 -0.42 -1.80
CA SER A 154 6.27 -0.01 -0.40
C SER A 154 6.09 -1.20 0.53
N LEU A 155 5.32 -2.21 0.09
CA LEU A 155 5.13 -3.46 0.83
C LEU A 155 6.44 -4.25 0.97
N THR A 156 7.09 -4.54 -0.15
CA THR A 156 8.35 -5.30 -0.19
C THR A 156 9.44 -4.63 0.63
N LEU A 157 9.55 -3.30 0.52
CA LEU A 157 10.48 -2.50 1.30
C LEU A 157 10.18 -2.55 2.80
N THR A 158 8.90 -2.61 3.20
CA THR A 158 8.51 -2.79 4.61
C THR A 158 9.08 -4.09 5.18
N MET A 159 8.92 -5.20 4.46
CA MET A 159 9.39 -6.49 4.92
C MET A 159 10.92 -6.60 4.97
N LEU A 160 11.58 -6.12 3.91
CA LEU A 160 13.04 -6.12 3.83
C LEU A 160 13.67 -5.25 4.94
N ASN A 161 13.02 -4.13 5.27
CA ASN A 161 13.43 -3.26 6.35
C ASN A 161 13.28 -3.95 7.71
N ALA A 162 12.14 -4.59 7.99
CA ALA A 162 11.94 -5.34 9.23
C ALA A 162 13.01 -6.43 9.44
N GLN A 163 13.32 -7.17 8.38
CA GLN A 163 14.37 -8.20 8.38
C GLN A 163 15.77 -7.61 8.53
N TRP A 164 16.02 -6.41 8.00
CA TRP A 164 17.30 -5.74 8.15
C TRP A 164 17.52 -5.26 9.59
N VAL A 165 16.52 -4.63 10.22
CA VAL A 165 16.62 -4.18 11.63
C VAL A 165 16.89 -5.35 12.55
N ALA A 166 16.10 -6.41 12.44
CA ALA A 166 16.25 -7.56 13.32
C ALA A 166 17.63 -8.24 13.18
N ARG A 167 18.17 -8.31 11.95
CA ARG A 167 19.54 -8.81 11.71
C ARG A 167 20.63 -7.91 12.28
N ARG A 168 20.42 -6.59 12.33
CA ARG A 168 21.39 -5.66 12.94
C ARG A 168 21.38 -5.79 14.46
N PHE A 169 20.20 -5.87 15.06
CA PHE A 169 20.04 -6.00 16.50
C PHE A 169 20.31 -7.41 17.04
N SER A 170 20.30 -8.46 16.22
CA SER A 170 20.49 -9.84 16.70
C SER A 170 21.88 -10.11 17.29
N ARG A 171 22.85 -9.25 17.01
CA ARG A 171 24.21 -9.30 17.58
C ARG A 171 24.31 -8.61 18.94
N LEU A 172 23.29 -7.86 19.33
CA LEU A 172 23.31 -7.05 20.53
C LEU A 172 22.93 -7.88 21.73
N ALA A 173 23.77 -7.79 22.75
CA ALA A 173 23.49 -8.30 24.07
C ALA A 173 23.31 -7.09 24.99
N TYR A 174 22.16 -6.41 24.87
CA TYR A 174 21.70 -5.41 25.84
C TYR A 174 20.18 -5.53 26.18
N PRO A 175 19.72 -5.13 27.38
CA PRO A 175 18.29 -5.06 27.72
C PRO A 175 17.46 -4.34 26.66
N ASN A 176 16.20 -4.70 26.52
CA ASN A 176 15.24 -4.09 25.59
C ASN A 176 15.61 -4.12 24.10
N ALA A 177 16.74 -4.69 23.66
CA ALA A 177 17.11 -4.78 22.25
C ALA A 177 16.00 -5.46 21.42
N ARG A 178 15.38 -6.52 21.95
CA ARG A 178 14.21 -7.17 21.34
C ARG A 178 13.01 -6.22 21.23
N ALA A 179 12.69 -5.49 22.31
CA ALA A 179 11.59 -4.54 22.35
C ALA A 179 11.82 -3.37 21.37
N ALA A 180 13.06 -2.90 21.25
CA ALA A 180 13.45 -1.86 20.29
C ALA A 180 13.22 -2.32 18.84
N VAL A 181 13.60 -3.55 18.48
CA VAL A 181 13.28 -4.10 17.14
C VAL A 181 11.78 -4.12 16.90
N ILE A 182 10.98 -4.60 17.86
CA ILE A 182 9.52 -4.65 17.71
C ILE A 182 8.94 -3.25 17.56
N ALA A 183 9.36 -2.28 18.37
CA ALA A 183 8.92 -0.90 18.31
C ALA A 183 9.31 -0.24 16.97
N LEU A 184 10.58 -0.30 16.57
CA LEU A 184 11.08 0.33 15.35
C LEU A 184 10.44 -0.25 14.08
N THR A 185 10.27 -1.56 14.01
CA THR A 185 9.58 -2.22 12.88
C THR A 185 8.09 -1.90 12.87
N SER A 186 7.48 -1.68 14.03
CA SER A 186 6.07 -1.29 14.14
C SER A 186 5.84 0.17 13.72
N LEU A 187 6.79 1.05 14.04
CA LEU A 187 6.74 2.47 13.73
C LEU A 187 7.25 2.80 12.32
N GLN A 188 7.58 1.80 11.50
CA GLN A 188 8.04 2.02 10.13
C GLN A 188 7.02 2.77 9.25
N GLN A 189 5.72 2.58 9.52
CA GLN A 189 4.66 3.28 8.79
C GLN A 189 4.36 4.69 9.34
N SER A 190 5.09 5.14 10.36
CA SER A 190 4.87 6.41 11.06
C SER A 190 6.01 7.42 10.81
N PRO A 191 5.76 8.74 10.95
CA PRO A 191 6.79 9.77 10.83
C PRO A 191 7.70 9.80 12.08
N LEU A 192 8.52 8.78 12.24
CA LEU A 192 9.44 8.62 13.37
C LEU A 192 10.51 9.72 13.38
N ARG A 193 10.71 10.32 14.55
CA ARG A 193 11.78 11.28 14.85
C ARG A 193 12.54 10.82 16.09
N ILE A 194 13.83 11.07 16.07
CA ILE A 194 14.73 10.77 17.18
C ILE A 194 15.47 12.03 17.57
N VAL A 195 15.59 12.24 18.87
CA VAL A 195 16.31 13.36 19.48
C VAL A 195 17.45 12.78 20.32
N GLU A 196 18.68 12.95 19.84
CA GLU A 196 19.89 12.52 20.55
C GLU A 196 20.30 13.47 21.68
N GLY A 197 19.91 14.76 21.59
CA GLY A 197 20.35 15.82 22.52
C GLY A 197 19.87 15.62 23.96
N ASP A 198 20.59 16.25 24.89
CA ASP A 198 20.27 16.30 26.33
C ASP A 198 20.10 14.93 27.00
N ALA A 199 20.99 13.99 26.66
CA ALA A 199 20.98 12.61 27.12
C ALA A 199 19.65 11.87 26.87
N LEU A 200 18.73 12.37 26.04
CA LEU A 200 17.39 11.81 25.91
C LEU A 200 17.44 10.36 25.40
N LEU A 201 18.05 10.15 24.23
CA LEU A 201 18.18 8.81 23.66
C LEU A 201 19.04 7.89 24.53
N ALA A 202 20.17 8.40 25.03
CA ALA A 202 21.07 7.63 25.87
C ALA A 202 20.37 7.17 27.17
N SER A 203 19.60 8.05 27.80
CA SER A 203 18.76 7.75 28.97
C SER A 203 17.72 6.69 28.67
N LEU A 204 17.04 6.80 27.52
CA LEU A 204 16.02 5.84 27.10
C LEU A 204 16.57 4.42 26.90
N VAL A 205 17.81 4.32 26.42
CA VAL A 205 18.49 3.03 26.19
C VAL A 205 19.04 2.46 27.49
N VAL A 206 19.74 3.29 28.28
CA VAL A 206 20.59 2.80 29.38
C VAL A 206 19.82 2.66 30.68
N LEU A 207 19.03 3.65 31.08
CA LEU A 207 18.46 3.70 32.43
C LEU A 207 17.46 2.56 32.68
N PRO A 208 17.51 1.88 33.84
CA PRO A 208 16.61 0.76 34.15
C PRO A 208 15.15 1.19 34.30
N GLN A 209 14.87 2.43 34.71
CA GLN A 209 13.50 2.96 34.81
C GLN A 209 12.77 2.97 33.46
N ASN A 210 13.52 3.04 32.35
CA ASN A 210 12.99 3.05 31.00
C ASN A 210 12.69 1.65 30.44
N ASP A 211 12.99 0.57 31.16
CA ASP A 211 12.60 -0.79 30.76
C ASP A 211 11.06 -0.92 30.65
N MET A 212 10.34 -0.23 31.53
CA MET A 212 8.88 -0.15 31.48
C MET A 212 8.36 0.66 30.28
N TRP A 213 9.10 1.68 29.84
CA TRP A 213 8.76 2.45 28.63
C TRP A 213 8.74 1.54 27.40
N TRP A 214 9.77 0.71 27.22
CA TRP A 214 9.86 -0.22 26.09
C TRP A 214 8.76 -1.27 26.12
N LYS A 215 8.46 -1.83 27.29
CA LYS A 215 7.37 -2.79 27.49
C LYS A 215 6.00 -2.18 27.17
N GLU A 216 5.73 -0.98 27.70
CA GLU A 216 4.47 -0.29 27.46
C GLU A 216 4.29 0.02 25.98
N LEU A 217 5.31 0.57 25.32
CA LEU A 217 5.25 0.87 23.89
C LEU A 217 5.00 -0.39 23.06
N VAL A 218 5.72 -1.48 23.32
CA VAL A 218 5.52 -2.75 22.61
C VAL A 218 4.12 -3.30 22.85
N ASN A 219 3.62 -3.28 24.08
CA ASN A 219 2.27 -3.76 24.40
C ASN A 219 1.18 -3.01 23.62
N TRP A 220 1.32 -1.69 23.44
CA TRP A 220 0.36 -0.89 22.66
C TRP A 220 0.51 -1.04 21.15
N LEU A 221 1.73 -1.32 20.66
CA LEU A 221 2.03 -1.53 19.25
C LEU A 221 1.77 -2.97 18.77
N GLU A 222 1.86 -3.95 19.67
CA GLU A 222 1.56 -5.35 19.40
C GLU A 222 0.05 -5.50 19.23
N TYR A 223 -0.37 -5.86 18.01
CA TYR A 223 -1.78 -6.02 17.70
C TYR A 223 -2.08 -7.49 17.45
N PRO A 224 -2.95 -8.12 18.24
CA PRO A 224 -3.18 -9.55 18.14
C PRO A 224 -3.99 -9.97 16.90
N HIS A 225 -4.64 -9.06 16.15
CA HIS A 225 -5.59 -9.42 15.09
C HIS A 225 -5.37 -8.65 13.78
N THR A 226 -4.25 -8.87 13.08
CA THR A 226 -4.03 -8.24 11.76
C THR A 226 -5.02 -8.70 10.67
N TRP A 227 -5.75 -9.80 10.92
CA TRP A 227 -6.74 -10.37 10.02
C TRP A 227 -8.14 -10.25 10.61
N SER A 228 -9.07 -9.68 9.84
CA SER A 228 -10.49 -9.84 10.12
C SER A 228 -11.01 -11.08 9.40
N ILE A 229 -11.95 -11.82 10.03
CA ILE A 229 -12.63 -12.95 9.39
C ILE A 229 -13.28 -12.50 8.07
N SER A 230 -13.82 -11.28 8.04
CA SER A 230 -14.40 -10.67 6.84
C SER A 230 -13.38 -10.53 5.69
N SER A 231 -12.17 -10.06 5.98
CA SER A 231 -11.11 -9.91 4.98
C SER A 231 -10.66 -11.27 4.45
N ALA A 232 -10.53 -12.28 5.32
CA ALA A 232 -10.17 -13.64 4.92
C ALA A 232 -11.24 -14.29 4.01
N ILE A 233 -12.53 -14.16 4.38
CA ILE A 233 -13.65 -14.65 3.58
C ILE A 233 -13.73 -13.91 2.24
N THR A 234 -13.49 -12.60 2.22
CA THR A 234 -13.47 -11.80 0.98
C THR A 234 -12.37 -12.28 0.03
N ILE A 235 -11.15 -12.53 0.54
CA ILE A 235 -10.04 -13.09 -0.25
C ILE A 235 -10.44 -14.45 -0.84
N LEU A 236 -11.02 -15.33 -0.01
CA LEU A 236 -11.47 -16.65 -0.46
C LEU A 236 -12.50 -16.54 -1.58
N TRP A 237 -13.50 -15.67 -1.45
CA TRP A 237 -14.51 -15.45 -2.49
C TRP A 237 -13.93 -14.92 -3.79
N VAL A 238 -12.98 -14.00 -3.73
CA VAL A 238 -12.31 -13.45 -4.92
C VAL A 238 -11.52 -14.55 -5.64
N VAL A 239 -10.80 -15.39 -4.90
CA VAL A 239 -10.06 -16.53 -5.47
C VAL A 239 -11.03 -17.54 -6.11
N THR A 240 -12.10 -17.92 -5.41
CA THR A 240 -13.11 -18.84 -5.95
C THR A 240 -13.79 -18.27 -7.20
N ALA A 241 -14.18 -17.00 -7.19
CA ALA A 241 -14.78 -16.33 -8.33
C ALA A 241 -13.82 -16.30 -9.53
N TYR A 242 -12.54 -16.00 -9.30
CA TYR A 242 -11.54 -16.00 -10.37
C TYR A 242 -11.33 -17.41 -10.95
N VAL A 243 -11.22 -18.45 -10.11
CA VAL A 243 -11.08 -19.84 -10.55
C VAL A 243 -12.28 -20.28 -11.38
N PHE A 244 -13.51 -20.01 -10.92
CA PHE A 244 -14.71 -20.35 -11.69
C PHE A 244 -14.80 -19.57 -13.00
N THR A 245 -14.40 -18.30 -13.01
CA THR A 245 -14.38 -17.49 -14.23
C THR A 245 -13.35 -18.04 -15.24
N VAL A 246 -12.20 -18.51 -14.77
CA VAL A 246 -11.17 -19.19 -15.58
C VAL A 246 -11.66 -20.54 -16.12
N ILE A 247 -12.36 -21.33 -15.30
CA ILE A 247 -12.93 -22.63 -15.70
C ILE A 247 -14.04 -22.42 -16.74
N ASP A 248 -14.99 -21.53 -16.46
CA ASP A 248 -16.09 -21.19 -17.38
C ASP A 248 -15.57 -20.76 -18.75
N TRP A 249 -14.44 -20.05 -18.79
CA TRP A 249 -13.77 -19.71 -20.04
C TRP A 249 -13.28 -20.92 -20.84
N PHE A 250 -12.69 -21.93 -20.18
CA PHE A 250 -12.19 -23.12 -20.87
C PHE A 250 -13.28 -24.10 -21.30
N TYR A 251 -14.39 -24.17 -20.57
CA TYR A 251 -15.45 -25.15 -20.79
C TYR A 251 -16.70 -24.57 -21.46
N GLY A 252 -16.83 -23.24 -21.53
CA GLY A 252 -17.95 -22.57 -22.15
C GLY A 252 -17.95 -22.66 -23.68
N ASN A 253 -19.13 -22.54 -24.28
CA ASN A 253 -19.26 -22.33 -25.72
C ASN A 253 -18.75 -20.92 -26.06
N LEU A 254 -17.45 -20.82 -26.35
CA LEU A 254 -16.80 -19.55 -26.68
C LEU A 254 -17.34 -19.01 -28.00
N GLU A 255 -18.19 -17.97 -27.94
CA GLU A 255 -18.56 -17.21 -29.12
C GLU A 255 -17.40 -16.31 -29.57
N GLU A 256 -17.22 -16.19 -30.88
CA GLU A 256 -16.16 -15.38 -31.49
C GLU A 256 -16.17 -13.90 -31.06
N SER A 257 -17.35 -13.43 -30.65
CA SER A 257 -17.55 -12.06 -30.23
C SER A 257 -17.02 -11.73 -28.83
N ASP A 258 -16.63 -12.72 -28.02
CA ASP A 258 -16.22 -12.53 -26.62
C ASP A 258 -14.70 -12.51 -26.41
N PHE A 259 -13.92 -12.73 -27.46
CA PHE A 259 -12.46 -12.74 -27.37
C PHE A 259 -11.89 -11.35 -27.08
N GLY A 260 -11.03 -11.27 -26.05
CA GLY A 260 -10.34 -10.06 -25.62
C GLY A 260 -10.96 -9.36 -24.41
N ASP A 261 -12.26 -9.52 -24.14
CA ASP A 261 -12.95 -8.89 -22.99
C ASP A 261 -12.45 -9.45 -21.62
N GLN A 262 -11.88 -10.65 -21.64
CA GLN A 262 -11.49 -11.43 -20.46
C GLN A 262 -10.07 -11.10 -19.98
N ALA A 263 -9.29 -10.36 -20.79
CA ALA A 263 -7.90 -10.04 -20.47
C ALA A 263 -7.74 -9.19 -19.21
N MET A 264 -8.81 -8.52 -18.81
CA MET A 264 -8.92 -7.77 -17.57
C MET A 264 -8.68 -8.65 -16.33
N GLY A 265 -9.08 -9.93 -16.36
CA GLY A 265 -8.93 -10.82 -15.20
C GLY A 265 -7.49 -10.94 -14.71
N SER A 266 -6.54 -11.22 -15.62
CA SER A 266 -5.12 -11.33 -15.28
C SER A 266 -4.51 -9.99 -14.90
N LEU A 267 -5.00 -8.89 -15.46
CA LEU A 267 -4.53 -7.54 -15.14
C LEU A 267 -4.69 -7.25 -13.65
N TRP A 268 -5.79 -7.66 -13.02
CA TRP A 268 -6.11 -7.35 -11.63
C TRP A 268 -5.54 -8.34 -10.62
N VAL A 269 -4.91 -9.44 -11.07
CA VAL A 269 -4.35 -10.47 -10.20
C VAL A 269 -3.34 -9.92 -9.19
N TRP A 270 -2.65 -8.80 -9.48
CA TRP A 270 -1.71 -8.17 -8.54
C TRP A 270 -2.38 -7.66 -7.25
N VAL A 271 -3.68 -7.38 -7.27
CA VAL A 271 -4.41 -6.89 -6.09
C VAL A 271 -4.33 -7.90 -4.96
N LEU A 272 -4.42 -9.19 -5.29
CA LEU A 272 -4.37 -10.29 -4.32
C LEU A 272 -3.06 -10.29 -3.48
N PRO A 273 -1.85 -10.42 -4.07
CA PRO A 273 -0.60 -10.36 -3.33
C PRO A 273 -0.43 -9.07 -2.52
N VAL A 274 -0.83 -7.93 -3.09
CA VAL A 274 -0.71 -6.63 -2.42
C VAL A 274 -1.61 -6.55 -1.19
N VAL A 275 -2.89 -6.91 -1.32
CA VAL A 275 -3.85 -6.91 -0.20
C VAL A 275 -3.46 -7.93 0.86
N VAL A 276 -3.16 -9.17 0.47
CA VAL A 276 -2.71 -10.23 1.41
C VAL A 276 -1.45 -9.77 2.15
N GLY A 277 -0.47 -9.22 1.44
CA GLY A 277 0.75 -8.74 2.07
C GLY A 277 0.52 -7.58 3.03
N TRP A 278 -0.34 -6.62 2.68
CA TRP A 278 -0.67 -5.54 3.59
C TRP A 278 -1.44 -6.00 4.82
N LEU A 279 -2.34 -6.98 4.71
CA LEU A 279 -3.01 -7.59 5.87
C LEU A 279 -2.05 -8.40 6.74
N LEU A 280 -1.03 -9.01 6.14
CA LEU A 280 0.03 -9.70 6.90
C LEU A 280 0.94 -8.73 7.65
N VAL A 281 1.16 -7.53 7.13
CA VAL A 281 2.09 -6.54 7.69
C VAL A 281 1.41 -5.48 8.56
N SER A 282 0.13 -5.15 8.29
CA SER A 282 -0.54 -3.98 8.84
C SER A 282 -1.75 -4.32 9.71
N PRO A 283 -1.74 -3.74 10.91
CA PRO A 283 -2.74 -2.75 11.30
C PRO A 283 -2.08 -1.54 12.00
N LYS A 284 -0.77 -1.34 11.74
CA LYS A 284 0.09 -0.40 12.47
C LYS A 284 0.02 1.02 11.92
N CYS A 285 -0.89 1.30 10.99
CA CYS A 285 -1.03 2.58 10.33
C CYS A 285 -2.08 3.52 10.96
N ASN A 286 -2.79 3.13 12.02
CA ASN A 286 -3.78 4.01 12.63
C ASN A 286 -3.09 5.14 13.43
N GLU A 287 -3.18 6.36 12.91
CA GLU A 287 -2.52 7.55 13.49
C GLU A 287 -2.93 7.82 14.94
N ASP A 288 -4.23 7.90 15.25
CA ASP A 288 -4.71 8.27 16.59
C ASP A 288 -4.22 7.23 17.62
N ARG A 289 -4.22 5.95 17.25
CA ARG A 289 -3.70 4.90 18.12
C ARG A 289 -2.19 5.00 18.33
N LEU A 290 -1.42 5.25 17.27
CA LEU A 290 0.03 5.45 17.38
C LEU A 290 0.36 6.64 18.27
N ARG A 291 -0.42 7.72 18.16
CA ARG A 291 -0.30 8.92 19.01
C ARG A 291 -0.55 8.56 20.49
N VAL A 292 -1.65 7.87 20.79
CA VAL A 292 -1.97 7.41 22.16
C VAL A 292 -0.90 6.46 22.71
N ALA A 293 -0.43 5.52 21.89
CA ALA A 293 0.63 4.58 22.29
C ALA A 293 1.92 5.31 22.65
N MET A 294 2.34 6.28 21.83
CA MET A 294 3.53 7.07 22.06
C MET A 294 3.37 8.00 23.27
N GLU A 295 2.23 8.66 23.44
CA GLU A 295 1.93 9.53 24.59
C GLU A 295 1.98 8.75 25.91
N ARG A 296 1.39 7.54 25.96
CA ARG A 296 1.42 6.67 27.14
C ARG A 296 2.82 6.20 27.47
N ALA A 297 3.58 5.75 26.47
CA ALA A 297 4.97 5.35 26.68
C ALA A 297 5.78 6.56 27.19
N ASN A 298 5.73 7.70 26.50
CA ASN A 298 6.47 8.91 26.85
C ASN A 298 6.13 9.47 28.24
N PHE A 299 4.95 9.17 28.78
CA PHE A 299 4.60 9.49 30.18
C PHE A 299 5.46 8.75 31.22
N LEU A 300 6.01 7.59 30.86
CA LEU A 300 6.88 6.74 31.70
C LEU A 300 8.37 7.01 31.48
N ALA A 301 8.75 7.86 30.52
CA ALA A 301 10.14 8.12 30.20
C ALA A 301 10.87 8.86 31.33
N HIS A 302 12.11 8.46 31.59
CA HIS A 302 13.04 9.08 32.53
C HIS A 302 14.30 9.54 31.80
N VAL A 303 14.86 10.66 32.25
CA VAL A 303 16.04 11.31 31.68
C VAL A 303 17.07 11.55 32.78
N ALA A 304 18.34 11.29 32.50
CA ALA A 304 19.44 11.60 33.40
C ALA A 304 19.73 13.10 33.35
N THR A 305 19.64 13.78 34.50
CA THR A 305 20.11 15.16 34.66
C THR A 305 21.51 15.16 35.30
N ASP A 306 22.10 16.33 35.49
CA ASP A 306 23.43 16.46 36.08
C ASP A 306 23.52 15.92 37.51
N THR A 307 22.39 15.86 38.23
CA THR A 307 22.34 15.47 39.65
C THR A 307 21.55 14.19 39.91
N HIS A 308 20.46 13.95 39.17
CA HIS A 308 19.59 12.79 39.40
C HIS A 308 18.79 12.42 38.16
N THR A 309 18.17 11.24 38.18
CA THR A 309 17.19 10.83 37.17
C THR A 309 15.86 11.51 37.42
N THR A 310 15.30 12.16 36.40
CA THR A 310 14.00 12.83 36.47
C THR A 310 13.01 12.24 35.46
N PRO A 311 11.71 12.16 35.80
CA PRO A 311 10.69 11.85 34.81
C PRO A 311 10.65 12.93 33.71
N ALA A 312 10.66 12.53 32.44
CA ALA A 312 10.71 13.42 31.28
C ALA A 312 9.56 14.44 31.27
N ARG A 313 8.40 14.07 31.82
CA ARG A 313 7.22 14.95 31.95
C ARG A 313 7.42 16.17 32.84
N HIS A 314 8.44 16.16 33.71
CA HIS A 314 8.77 17.29 34.59
C HIS A 314 9.84 18.20 33.98
N LEU A 315 10.36 17.88 32.79
CA LEU A 315 11.28 18.77 32.08
C LEU A 315 10.53 20.03 31.62
N PRO A 316 11.20 21.20 31.65
CA PRO A 316 10.59 22.48 31.28
C PRO A 316 10.12 22.50 29.82
N GLU A 317 10.82 21.79 28.93
CA GLU A 317 10.38 21.49 27.57
C GLU A 317 10.03 20.00 27.48
N LYS A 318 8.84 19.69 26.96
CA LYS A 318 8.40 18.30 26.72
C LYS A 318 9.17 17.69 25.55
N CYS A 319 10.42 17.33 25.81
CA CYS A 319 11.30 16.68 24.86
C CYS A 319 11.39 15.19 25.16
N PHE A 320 11.21 14.37 24.12
CA PHE A 320 11.28 12.92 24.21
C PHE A 320 12.28 12.39 23.19
N ALA A 321 12.99 11.33 23.56
CA ALA A 321 13.99 10.70 22.70
C ALA A 321 13.39 10.17 21.39
N ILE A 322 12.18 9.60 21.46
CA ILE A 322 11.46 9.08 20.31
C ILE A 322 10.09 9.78 20.25
N SER A 323 9.78 10.36 19.10
CA SER A 323 8.52 11.06 18.87
C SER A 323 7.98 10.81 17.46
N LEU A 324 6.68 11.07 17.27
CA LEU A 324 5.99 10.97 15.98
C LEU A 324 5.56 12.36 15.55
N ASP A 325 6.03 12.78 14.38
CA ASP A 325 5.84 14.13 13.84
C ASP A 325 4.76 14.13 12.75
N PHE A 326 3.49 14.19 13.18
CA PHE A 326 2.33 14.20 12.29
C PHE A 326 2.00 15.61 11.76
N ASP A 327 2.43 16.66 12.46
CA ASP A 327 2.01 18.06 12.24
C ASP A 327 3.07 18.90 11.49
N THR A 328 3.88 18.25 10.65
CA THR A 328 4.94 18.92 9.88
C THR A 328 4.35 19.87 8.83
N HIS A 329 4.73 21.16 8.88
CA HIS A 329 4.31 22.18 7.91
C HIS A 329 5.22 22.25 6.67
N ASP A 330 6.28 21.45 6.62
CA ASP A 330 7.19 21.39 5.49
C ASP A 330 6.57 20.60 4.33
N GLU A 331 6.24 21.29 3.23
CA GLU A 331 5.77 20.66 2.00
C GLU A 331 6.67 19.49 1.58
N LEU A 332 7.99 19.57 1.74
CA LEU A 332 8.92 18.51 1.32
C LEU A 332 8.62 17.17 2.00
N ARG A 333 8.04 17.18 3.19
CA ARG A 333 7.80 15.98 4.02
C ARG A 333 6.33 15.57 4.12
N VAL A 334 5.44 16.18 3.35
CA VAL A 334 3.98 15.94 3.45
C VAL A 334 3.57 14.46 3.26
N ASP A 335 4.33 13.70 2.47
CA ASP A 335 4.05 12.27 2.28
C ASP A 335 4.60 11.41 3.43
N GLU A 336 5.53 11.92 4.23
CA GLU A 336 6.05 11.19 5.38
C GLU A 336 5.03 11.12 6.52
N THR A 337 4.21 12.17 6.69
CA THR A 337 3.21 12.26 7.76
C THR A 337 2.04 11.28 7.54
N ASN A 338 1.78 10.90 6.29
CA ASN A 338 0.68 10.00 5.94
C ASN A 338 0.96 8.54 6.30
N THR A 339 0.29 8.01 7.31
CA THR A 339 0.54 6.65 7.82
C THR A 339 0.13 5.50 6.88
N ALA A 340 -0.62 5.79 5.81
CA ALA A 340 -1.05 4.74 4.88
C ALA A 340 0.17 3.99 4.32
N PRO A 341 0.10 2.65 4.22
CA PRO A 341 1.30 1.86 3.93
C PRO A 341 1.95 2.14 2.57
N ILE A 342 1.14 2.56 1.58
CA ILE A 342 1.65 2.99 0.27
C ILE A 342 2.64 4.16 0.37
N TYR A 343 2.58 4.99 1.41
CA TYR A 343 3.52 6.11 1.58
C TYR A 343 4.86 5.69 2.19
N ASN A 344 5.10 4.40 2.46
CA ASN A 344 6.40 3.96 3.00
C ASN A 344 7.58 4.30 2.06
N PHE A 345 7.32 4.51 0.76
CA PHE A 345 8.36 5.00 -0.17
C PHE A 345 8.96 6.35 0.23
N SER A 346 8.21 7.21 0.94
CA SER A 346 8.69 8.55 1.33
C SER A 346 9.52 8.48 2.62
N ARG A 347 9.16 7.58 3.54
CA ARG A 347 9.73 7.47 4.89
C ARG A 347 10.97 6.60 5.00
N PHE A 348 11.16 5.62 4.13
CA PHE A 348 12.13 4.55 4.40
C PHE A 348 13.55 5.05 4.67
N LEU A 349 13.99 6.14 4.02
CA LEU A 349 15.32 6.69 4.20
C LEU A 349 15.49 7.39 5.54
N SER A 350 14.55 8.28 5.90
CA SER A 350 14.57 8.97 7.19
C SER A 350 14.37 7.98 8.33
N TRP A 351 13.51 6.98 8.17
CA TRP A 351 13.35 5.89 9.13
C TRP A 351 14.62 5.04 9.28
N VAL A 352 15.34 4.72 8.20
CA VAL A 352 16.61 3.98 8.31
C VAL A 352 17.64 4.77 9.12
N GLN A 353 17.71 6.09 8.95
CA GLN A 353 18.60 6.94 9.76
C GLN A 353 18.22 6.89 11.23
N SER A 354 16.93 7.05 11.54
CA SER A 354 16.43 6.94 12.90
C SER A 354 16.80 5.59 13.53
N VAL A 355 16.60 4.49 12.80
CA VAL A 355 17.00 3.17 13.31
C VAL A 355 18.50 3.08 13.59
N GLU A 356 19.34 3.64 12.72
CA GLU A 356 20.80 3.64 12.91
C GLU A 356 21.23 4.48 14.12
N GLU A 357 20.54 5.57 14.45
CA GLU A 357 20.80 6.36 15.66
C GLU A 357 20.51 5.55 16.93
N VAL A 358 19.33 4.91 17.02
CA VAL A 358 19.00 4.02 18.14
C VAL A 358 19.97 2.84 18.21
N LEU A 359 20.26 2.22 17.07
CA LEU A 359 21.14 1.06 16.99
C LEU A 359 22.54 1.38 17.53
N ARG A 360 23.10 2.55 17.21
CA ARG A 360 24.42 2.96 17.72
C ARG A 360 24.44 3.09 19.23
N ALA A 361 23.42 3.70 19.82
CA ALA A 361 23.32 3.81 21.27
C ALA A 361 23.28 2.43 21.93
N PHE A 362 22.54 1.47 21.35
CA PHE A 362 22.54 0.08 21.81
C PHE A 362 23.85 -0.67 21.53
N GLU A 363 24.52 -0.43 20.40
CA GLU A 363 25.83 -1.03 20.07
C GLU A 363 26.88 -0.61 21.10
N ALA A 364 26.99 0.69 21.38
CA ALA A 364 27.90 1.24 22.38
C ALA A 364 27.61 0.69 23.79
N ALA A 365 26.34 0.71 24.22
CA ALA A 365 25.95 0.19 25.53
C ALA A 365 26.19 -1.33 25.65
N SER A 366 25.93 -2.09 24.57
CA SER A 366 26.19 -3.54 24.53
C SER A 366 27.69 -3.84 24.62
N GLN A 367 28.55 -3.02 24.02
CA GLN A 367 30.00 -3.23 24.04
C GLN A 367 30.58 -2.94 25.43
N ARG A 368 30.20 -1.83 26.07
CA ARG A 368 30.64 -1.49 27.43
C ARG A 368 30.18 -2.53 28.46
N ARG A 369 28.97 -3.06 28.31
CA ARG A 369 28.51 -4.22 29.10
C ARG A 369 29.45 -5.43 28.95
N GLN A 370 29.91 -5.74 27.73
CA GLN A 370 30.82 -6.86 27.50
C GLN A 370 32.20 -6.63 28.11
N GLN A 371 32.62 -5.37 28.23
CA GLN A 371 33.85 -4.97 28.92
C GLN A 371 33.68 -4.90 30.44
N HIS A 372 32.48 -5.17 30.97
CA HIS A 372 32.13 -5.03 32.39
C HIS A 372 32.35 -3.59 32.90
N GLU A 373 32.00 -2.61 32.07
CA GLU A 373 32.04 -1.19 32.45
C GLU A 373 30.66 -0.72 32.90
N SER A 374 30.61 -0.11 34.09
CA SER A 374 29.44 0.58 34.64
C SER A 374 29.26 1.94 33.98
N VAL A 375 28.03 2.46 34.02
CA VAL A 375 27.72 3.81 33.50
C VAL A 375 28.41 4.89 34.34
N ASP A 376 28.36 4.77 35.66
CA ASP A 376 29.16 5.59 36.57
C ASP A 376 30.55 4.97 36.75
N PRO A 377 31.64 5.60 36.24
CA PRO A 377 32.99 5.08 36.39
C PRO A 377 33.46 4.96 37.84
N GLY A 378 32.79 5.65 38.78
CA GLY A 378 33.08 5.54 40.22
C GLY A 378 32.47 4.29 40.87
N GLN A 379 31.65 3.53 40.15
CA GLN A 379 30.99 2.34 40.65
C GLN A 379 31.61 1.07 40.08
N ASP A 380 31.95 0.11 40.94
CA ASP A 380 32.42 -1.21 40.52
C ASP A 380 31.30 -1.99 39.81
N TRP A 381 31.68 -2.74 38.77
CA TRP A 381 30.73 -3.56 38.03
C TRP A 381 30.20 -4.73 38.87
N VAL A 382 28.88 -4.72 39.10
CA VAL A 382 28.18 -5.85 39.72
C VAL A 382 28.10 -6.99 38.70
N VAL A 383 28.80 -8.09 38.99
CA VAL A 383 28.87 -9.27 38.13
C VAL A 383 27.50 -9.94 38.01
N VAL A 384 27.07 -10.18 36.78
CA VAL A 384 25.85 -10.92 36.43
C VAL A 384 26.20 -12.05 35.46
N GLN A 385 25.33 -13.07 35.34
CA GLN A 385 25.58 -14.13 34.38
C GLN A 385 25.52 -13.60 32.93
N PRO A 386 26.23 -14.20 31.96
CA PRO A 386 26.29 -13.68 30.58
C PRO A 386 24.92 -13.46 29.90
N ASN A 387 23.92 -14.30 30.25
CA ASN A 387 22.57 -14.26 29.68
C ASN A 387 21.57 -13.41 30.48
N GLU A 388 21.99 -12.85 31.62
CA GLU A 388 21.16 -12.01 32.48
C GLU A 388 21.32 -10.53 32.13
N GLN A 389 20.26 -9.75 32.34
CA GLN A 389 20.33 -8.30 32.20
C GLN A 389 21.39 -7.74 33.18
N PRO A 390 22.17 -6.72 32.77
CA PRO A 390 23.09 -6.03 33.67
C PRO A 390 22.34 -5.51 34.89
N HIS A 391 22.99 -5.61 36.05
CA HIS A 391 22.40 -5.16 37.31
C HIS A 391 21.94 -3.69 37.18
N PRO A 392 20.78 -3.30 37.74
CA PRO A 392 20.27 -1.93 37.62
C PRO A 392 21.28 -0.86 38.02
N GLU A 393 22.11 -1.14 39.03
CA GLU A 393 23.12 -0.20 39.50
C GLU A 393 24.21 0.09 38.46
N ASN A 394 24.63 -0.92 37.69
CA ASN A 394 25.60 -0.73 36.61
C ASN A 394 25.10 0.21 35.50
N ARG A 395 23.78 0.49 35.49
CA ARG A 395 23.09 1.28 34.47
C ARG A 395 22.69 2.68 34.95
N LEU A 396 23.07 3.07 36.18
CA LEU A 396 22.77 4.39 36.72
C LEU A 396 23.93 5.35 36.48
N GLY A 397 23.61 6.61 36.19
CA GLY A 397 24.58 7.68 36.06
C GLY A 397 23.91 9.02 35.82
N ASN A 398 24.71 10.09 35.92
CA ASN A 398 24.31 11.44 35.55
C ASN A 398 24.27 11.61 34.01
N ARG A 399 23.82 12.78 33.57
CA ARG A 399 23.70 13.15 32.16
C ARG A 399 24.94 12.80 31.33
N ALA A 400 26.11 13.30 31.74
CA ALA A 400 27.36 13.13 30.99
C ALA A 400 27.82 11.67 30.97
N GLN A 401 27.65 10.94 32.06
CA GLN A 401 27.98 9.53 32.18
C GLN A 401 27.11 8.67 31.25
N VAL A 402 25.80 8.91 31.23
CA VAL A 402 24.85 8.18 30.38
C VAL A 402 25.09 8.49 28.90
N GLU A 403 25.34 9.76 28.54
CA GLU A 403 25.72 10.14 27.17
C GLU A 403 27.00 9.42 26.74
N ARG A 404 28.04 9.49 27.57
CA ARG A 404 29.32 8.81 27.33
C ARG A 404 29.14 7.31 27.14
N TYR A 405 28.30 6.67 27.95
CA TYR A 405 28.03 5.23 27.87
C TYR A 405 27.36 4.79 26.55
N CYS A 406 26.72 5.72 25.83
CA CYS A 406 26.07 5.47 24.55
C CYS A 406 26.86 5.98 23.33
N THR A 407 27.99 6.66 23.52
CA THR A 407 28.85 7.13 22.42
C THR A 407 30.06 6.23 22.22
N HIS A 408 30.57 6.16 20.99
CA HIS A 408 31.76 5.39 20.65
C HIS A 408 33.07 6.17 20.80
N ASP A 409 33.01 7.43 21.26
CA ASP A 409 34.15 8.38 21.21
C ASP A 409 35.40 7.90 21.96
N ASP A 410 35.24 7.06 22.99
CA ASP A 410 36.35 6.53 23.80
C ASP A 410 36.71 5.07 23.49
N LEU A 411 35.95 4.40 22.63
CA LEU A 411 36.20 3.00 22.28
C LEU A 411 37.23 2.98 21.15
N GLU A 412 38.50 2.74 21.49
CA GLU A 412 39.51 2.33 20.51
C GLU A 412 39.07 0.98 19.92
N VAL A 413 38.30 1.02 18.84
CA VAL A 413 37.89 -0.19 18.10
C VAL A 413 38.89 -0.40 16.97
N PRO A 414 39.83 -1.35 17.08
CA PRO A 414 40.77 -1.63 16.02
C PRO A 414 40.02 -2.25 14.84
N GLY A 415 40.03 -1.56 13.70
CA GLY A 415 39.41 -2.01 12.46
C GLY A 415 38.08 -1.35 12.10
N THR A 416 37.53 -0.46 12.95
CA THR A 416 36.59 0.55 12.47
C THR A 416 37.38 1.74 11.98
N GLU A 417 37.98 1.62 10.79
CA GLU A 417 38.09 2.81 9.94
C GLU A 417 36.73 3.50 10.02
N ASP A 418 36.74 4.78 10.35
CA ASP A 418 35.68 5.74 10.17
C ASP A 418 34.84 5.36 8.95
N THR A 419 33.85 4.46 9.11
CA THR A 419 32.98 4.06 8.02
C THR A 419 32.12 5.28 7.80
N ARG A 420 32.65 6.19 6.97
CA ARG A 420 32.07 7.46 6.57
C ARG A 420 30.58 7.29 6.63
N ARG A 421 29.92 7.92 7.62
CA ARG A 421 28.46 7.87 7.81
C ARG A 421 27.83 7.97 6.44
N GLY A 422 27.41 6.84 5.88
CA GLY A 422 26.82 6.82 4.57
C GLY A 422 25.56 7.64 4.72
N ARG A 423 25.44 8.75 3.99
CA ARG A 423 24.26 9.64 4.02
C ARG A 423 22.93 8.87 3.93
N TRP A 424 22.99 7.68 3.34
CA TRP A 424 21.88 6.80 3.03
C TRP A 424 21.68 5.64 4.01
N GLY A 425 22.63 5.34 4.91
CA GLY A 425 22.59 4.15 5.77
C GLY A 425 23.03 2.85 5.08
N PRO A 426 23.33 1.78 5.84
CA PRO A 426 23.89 0.55 5.29
C PRO A 426 22.85 -0.27 4.52
N ASN A 427 23.29 -0.90 3.43
CA ASN A 427 22.49 -1.82 2.60
C ASN A 427 21.15 -1.25 2.08
N VAL A 428 20.99 0.07 2.05
CA VAL A 428 19.76 0.70 1.54
C VAL A 428 19.59 0.44 0.05
N LEU A 429 20.65 0.60 -0.74
CA LEU A 429 20.61 0.36 -2.19
C LEU A 429 20.20 -1.08 -2.51
N SER A 430 20.75 -2.08 -1.80
CA SER A 430 20.39 -3.49 -1.99
C SER A 430 18.90 -3.73 -1.75
N ARG A 431 18.36 -3.21 -0.63
CA ARG A 431 16.92 -3.31 -0.33
C ARG A 431 16.06 -2.62 -1.38
N MET A 432 16.49 -1.45 -1.84
CA MET A 432 15.83 -0.70 -2.90
C MET A 432 15.79 -1.49 -4.21
N LEU A 433 16.91 -2.06 -4.64
CA LEU A 433 17.02 -2.86 -5.87
C LEU A 433 16.19 -4.14 -5.82
N VAL A 434 16.25 -4.90 -4.72
CA VAL A 434 15.43 -6.11 -4.55
C VAL A 434 13.94 -5.77 -4.54
N SER A 435 13.57 -4.69 -3.85
CA SER A 435 12.17 -4.20 -3.84
C SER A 435 11.70 -3.81 -5.24
N SER A 436 12.52 -3.05 -5.98
CA SER A 436 12.24 -2.66 -7.38
C SER A 436 12.07 -3.88 -8.28
N PHE A 437 12.95 -4.89 -8.17
CA PHE A 437 12.88 -6.10 -8.98
C PHE A 437 11.57 -6.87 -8.73
N LEU A 438 11.24 -7.18 -7.46
CA LEU A 438 10.03 -7.93 -7.11
C LEU A 438 8.76 -7.18 -7.52
N THR A 439 8.78 -5.86 -7.39
CA THR A 439 7.69 -4.98 -7.79
C THR A 439 7.45 -5.01 -9.29
N LEU A 440 8.51 -4.82 -10.09
CA LEU A 440 8.41 -4.85 -11.55
C LEU A 440 8.01 -6.24 -12.04
N PHE A 441 8.54 -7.29 -11.40
CA PHE A 441 8.17 -8.67 -11.66
C PHE A 441 6.68 -8.92 -11.46
N LEU A 442 6.10 -8.44 -10.34
CA LEU A 442 4.66 -8.56 -10.10
C LEU A 442 3.85 -7.72 -11.12
N GLN A 443 4.16 -6.43 -11.24
CA GLN A 443 3.41 -5.48 -12.09
C GLN A 443 3.41 -5.89 -13.57
N TRP A 444 4.59 -6.17 -14.14
CA TRP A 444 4.70 -6.59 -15.53
C TRP A 444 4.37 -8.07 -15.72
N GLY A 445 4.45 -8.88 -14.67
CA GLY A 445 3.94 -10.25 -14.67
C GLY A 445 2.45 -10.30 -14.98
N THR A 446 1.64 -9.52 -14.26
CA THR A 446 0.18 -9.49 -14.41
C THR A 446 -0.27 -8.61 -15.60
N THR A 447 0.35 -7.43 -15.77
CA THR A 447 0.03 -6.53 -16.89
C THR A 447 0.49 -7.15 -18.22
N GLY A 448 1.66 -7.77 -18.26
CA GLY A 448 2.19 -8.47 -19.44
C GLY A 448 1.32 -9.65 -19.85
N ALA A 449 0.77 -10.41 -18.88
CA ALA A 449 -0.21 -11.44 -19.16
C ALA A 449 -1.47 -10.87 -19.85
N ALA A 450 -2.01 -9.76 -19.32
CA ALA A 450 -3.17 -9.09 -19.93
C ALA A 450 -2.87 -8.54 -21.34
N ILE A 451 -1.68 -8.00 -21.56
CA ILE A 451 -1.22 -7.56 -22.88
C ILE A 451 -1.13 -8.76 -23.83
N SER A 452 -0.53 -9.87 -23.39
CA SER A 452 -0.39 -11.09 -24.19
C SER A 452 -1.76 -11.60 -24.66
N PHE A 453 -2.76 -11.59 -23.78
CA PHE A 453 -4.14 -11.96 -24.14
C PHE A 453 -4.74 -11.04 -25.19
N ALA A 454 -4.66 -9.73 -24.96
CA ALA A 454 -5.28 -8.75 -25.84
C ALA A 454 -4.51 -8.57 -27.18
N TYR A 455 -3.23 -8.97 -27.23
CA TYR A 455 -2.39 -8.95 -28.42
C TYR A 455 -2.61 -10.17 -29.33
N ASN A 456 -2.81 -11.34 -28.72
CA ASN A 456 -3.01 -12.61 -29.43
C ASN A 456 -4.50 -12.91 -29.70
N THR A 457 -5.30 -11.86 -29.89
CA THR A 457 -6.66 -11.99 -30.44
C THR A 457 -6.59 -12.40 -31.91
N PRO A 458 -7.71 -12.83 -32.54
CA PRO A 458 -7.70 -13.31 -33.94
C PRO A 458 -7.03 -12.31 -34.91
N THR A 459 -7.24 -11.02 -34.64
CA THR A 459 -6.55 -9.88 -35.24
C THR A 459 -5.28 -9.54 -34.46
N THR A 460 -4.25 -10.36 -34.66
CA THR A 460 -2.98 -10.24 -33.92
C THR A 460 -2.40 -8.83 -33.98
N GLY A 461 -1.92 -8.30 -32.86
CA GLY A 461 -1.27 -6.99 -32.82
C GLY A 461 -1.72 -6.09 -31.69
N LEU A 462 -1.16 -4.88 -31.66
CA LEU A 462 -1.52 -3.89 -30.66
C LEU A 462 -2.89 -3.28 -31.02
N SER A 463 -3.92 -3.71 -30.29
CA SER A 463 -5.28 -3.18 -30.32
C SER A 463 -5.45 -2.02 -29.33
N CYS A 464 -6.63 -1.37 -29.34
CA CYS A 464 -6.98 -0.38 -28.32
C CYS A 464 -6.88 -0.97 -26.89
N VAL A 465 -7.28 -2.23 -26.70
CA VAL A 465 -7.26 -2.88 -25.37
C VAL A 465 -5.83 -3.15 -24.92
N SER A 466 -5.03 -3.85 -25.72
CA SER A 466 -3.63 -4.14 -25.37
C SER A 466 -2.80 -2.85 -25.26
N GLY A 467 -3.09 -1.85 -26.10
CA GLY A 467 -2.47 -0.53 -26.03
C GLY A 467 -2.83 0.21 -24.74
N SER A 468 -4.09 0.15 -24.30
CA SER A 468 -4.52 0.70 -23.01
C SER A 468 -3.83 0.03 -21.82
N TYR A 469 -3.64 -1.29 -21.84
CA TYR A 469 -2.91 -2.01 -20.79
C TYR A 469 -1.41 -1.70 -20.80
N LEU A 470 -0.80 -1.57 -21.97
CA LEU A 470 0.59 -1.12 -22.11
C LEU A 470 0.77 0.30 -21.55
N LEU A 471 -0.15 1.21 -21.88
CA LEU A 471 -0.16 2.56 -21.32
C LEU A 471 -0.32 2.52 -19.80
N PHE A 472 -1.22 1.67 -19.29
CA PHE A 472 -1.39 1.49 -17.84
C PHE A 472 -0.10 1.03 -17.15
N GLY A 473 0.55 -0.01 -17.68
CA GLY A 473 1.80 -0.55 -17.13
C GLY A 473 2.95 0.47 -17.14
N THR A 474 3.08 1.22 -18.23
CA THR A 474 4.11 2.26 -18.38
C THR A 474 3.87 3.45 -17.45
N LEU A 475 2.65 4.01 -17.39
CA LEU A 475 2.32 5.11 -16.49
C LEU A 475 2.42 4.72 -15.01
N ALA A 476 2.03 3.50 -14.65
CA ALA A 476 2.20 2.98 -13.30
C ALA A 476 3.68 2.92 -12.89
N THR A 477 4.54 2.45 -13.80
CA THR A 477 5.99 2.38 -13.59
C THR A 477 6.60 3.77 -13.51
N LEU A 478 6.20 4.69 -14.39
CA LEU A 478 6.67 6.08 -14.39
C LEU A 478 6.29 6.82 -13.10
N ALA A 479 5.05 6.67 -12.63
CA ALA A 479 4.59 7.24 -11.37
C ALA A 479 5.46 6.75 -10.19
N TRP A 480 5.75 5.45 -10.13
CA TRP A 480 6.62 4.87 -9.12
C TRP A 480 8.04 5.46 -9.18
N ILE A 481 8.66 5.53 -10.37
CA ILE A 481 10.00 6.12 -10.55
C ILE A 481 10.03 7.57 -10.07
N MET A 482 9.04 8.39 -10.46
CA MET A 482 8.95 9.79 -10.05
C MET A 482 8.84 9.94 -8.52
N LEU A 483 8.01 9.12 -7.88
CA LEU A 483 7.80 9.16 -6.43
C LEU A 483 9.03 8.65 -5.65
N LEU A 484 9.67 7.59 -6.12
CA LEU A 484 10.93 7.11 -5.54
C LEU A 484 12.05 8.15 -5.68
N ALA A 485 12.23 8.72 -6.87
CA ALA A 485 13.21 9.77 -7.12
C ALA A 485 12.94 11.01 -6.25
N SER A 486 11.67 11.38 -6.08
CA SER A 486 11.26 12.46 -5.18
C SER A 486 11.67 12.21 -3.73
N SER A 487 11.47 10.99 -3.19
CA SER A 487 11.89 10.63 -1.83
C SER A 487 13.41 10.71 -1.67
N ILE A 488 14.17 10.19 -2.64
CA ILE A 488 15.64 10.26 -2.63
C ILE A 488 16.11 11.72 -2.60
N LEU A 489 15.50 12.59 -3.40
CA LEU A 489 15.83 14.02 -3.44
C LEU A 489 15.38 14.75 -2.16
N ALA A 490 14.23 14.39 -1.59
CA ALA A 490 13.76 14.94 -0.31
C ALA A 490 14.73 14.61 0.82
N HIS A 491 15.18 13.35 0.87
CA HIS A 491 16.20 12.90 1.82
C HIS A 491 17.53 13.63 1.62
N TYR A 492 17.97 13.76 0.37
CA TYR A 492 19.18 14.52 0.06
C TYR A 492 19.10 15.98 0.53
N ALA A 493 17.94 16.63 0.37
CA ALA A 493 17.73 18.01 0.76
C ALA A 493 17.58 18.21 2.27
N THR A 494 17.14 17.19 3.02
CA THR A 494 16.92 17.26 4.47
C THR A 494 18.15 16.87 5.29
N VAL A 495 19.01 15.97 4.79
CA VAL A 495 20.18 15.43 5.52
C VAL A 495 21.42 16.32 5.37
N GLN A 496 21.26 17.61 5.08
CA GLN A 496 22.44 18.49 5.00
C GLN A 496 23.13 18.59 6.37
N PRO A 497 24.47 18.45 6.46
CA PRO A 497 25.16 18.53 7.74
C PRO A 497 24.83 19.84 8.44
N ARG A 498 24.60 19.80 9.75
CA ARG A 498 24.56 20.96 10.65
C ARG A 498 25.93 21.66 10.70
N SER A 499 26.42 22.11 9.55
CA SER A 499 27.70 22.81 9.44
C SER A 499 27.47 24.29 9.72
N PHE A 500 27.99 24.69 10.88
CA PHE A 500 28.20 26.04 11.39
C PHE A 500 26.96 26.86 11.80
N LYS A 501 26.90 27.11 13.12
CA LYS A 501 26.11 28.16 13.77
C LYS A 501 26.43 29.51 13.11
N GLY A 502 25.65 29.91 12.12
CA GLY A 502 25.85 31.17 11.40
C GLY A 502 25.14 31.19 10.05
N HIS A 503 23.80 31.23 10.07
CA HIS A 503 22.92 31.50 8.91
C HIS A 503 23.15 30.61 7.68
N PRO A 504 22.52 29.41 7.63
CA PRO A 504 22.63 28.54 6.47
C PRO A 504 21.70 29.07 5.38
N THR A 505 22.22 29.87 4.46
CA THR A 505 21.53 30.00 3.17
C THR A 505 21.62 28.63 2.47
N PRO A 506 20.50 28.01 2.07
CA PRO A 506 20.53 26.70 1.44
C PRO A 506 21.36 26.79 0.18
N THR A 507 22.36 25.91 0.07
CA THR A 507 23.19 25.82 -1.14
C THR A 507 22.30 25.60 -2.36
N ARG A 508 22.60 26.24 -3.50
CA ARG A 508 21.87 26.06 -4.78
C ARG A 508 21.46 24.60 -5.09
N PRO A 509 22.34 23.58 -4.96
CA PRO A 509 21.94 22.19 -5.21
C PRO A 509 20.82 21.67 -4.29
N VAL A 510 20.76 22.11 -3.04
CA VAL A 510 19.70 21.71 -2.10
C VAL A 510 18.38 22.39 -2.43
N THR A 511 18.41 23.67 -2.80
CA THR A 511 17.21 24.38 -3.27
C THR A 511 16.65 23.73 -4.54
N ILE A 512 17.52 23.35 -5.48
CA ILE A 512 17.13 22.63 -6.70
C ILE A 512 16.56 21.24 -6.35
N ALA A 513 17.23 20.48 -5.50
CA ALA A 513 16.76 19.16 -5.08
C ALA A 513 15.39 19.23 -4.38
N ARG A 514 15.19 20.22 -3.51
CA ARG A 514 13.91 20.48 -2.83
C ARG A 514 12.80 20.80 -3.83
N TRP A 515 13.04 21.72 -4.76
CA TRP A 515 12.08 22.07 -5.80
C TRP A 515 11.76 20.87 -6.70
N LEU A 516 12.79 20.15 -7.16
CA LEU A 516 12.64 18.98 -8.02
C LEU A 516 11.90 17.85 -7.31
N SER A 517 12.18 17.60 -6.03
CA SER A 517 11.47 16.63 -5.20
C SER A 517 9.98 16.93 -5.12
N ILE A 518 9.61 18.19 -4.81
CA ILE A 518 8.21 18.62 -4.73
C ILE A 518 7.51 18.45 -6.09
N SER A 519 8.16 18.88 -7.18
CA SER A 519 7.63 18.78 -8.53
C SER A 519 7.42 17.32 -8.97
N LEU A 520 8.43 16.46 -8.80
CA LEU A 520 8.35 15.03 -9.13
C LEU A 520 7.28 14.32 -8.33
N ARG A 521 7.09 14.66 -7.04
CA ARG A 521 6.01 14.09 -6.24
C ARG A 521 4.64 14.47 -6.77
N ARG A 522 4.41 15.77 -7.03
CA ARG A 522 3.13 16.27 -7.55
C ARG A 522 2.82 15.64 -8.91
N LEU A 523 3.82 15.57 -9.80
CA LEU A 523 3.69 14.90 -11.10
C LEU A 523 3.45 13.39 -10.95
N GLY A 524 4.19 12.70 -10.08
CA GLY A 524 4.03 11.28 -9.77
C GLY A 524 2.61 10.93 -9.31
N LYS A 525 2.08 11.70 -8.35
CA LYS A 525 0.70 11.54 -7.86
C LYS A 525 -0.34 11.85 -8.93
N LEU A 526 -0.11 12.89 -9.74
CA LEU A 526 -1.00 13.24 -10.85
C LEU A 526 -1.01 12.13 -11.91
N THR A 527 0.15 11.61 -12.29
CA THR A 527 0.28 10.49 -13.24
C THR A 527 -0.42 9.24 -12.71
N ALA A 528 -0.21 8.88 -11.44
CA ALA A 528 -0.92 7.76 -10.82
C ALA A 528 -2.45 7.99 -10.83
N SER A 529 -2.91 9.19 -10.50
CA SER A 529 -4.34 9.50 -10.51
C SER A 529 -4.95 9.39 -11.90
N ILE A 530 -4.30 9.96 -12.92
CA ILE A 530 -4.72 9.83 -14.32
C ILE A 530 -4.72 8.35 -14.74
N ASN A 531 -3.72 7.58 -14.31
CA ASN A 531 -3.61 6.17 -14.66
C ASN A 531 -4.67 5.29 -14.00
N ALA A 532 -5.02 5.55 -12.74
CA ALA A 532 -6.11 4.89 -12.02
C ALA A 532 -7.45 5.11 -12.75
N ILE A 533 -7.65 6.33 -13.21
CA ILE A 533 -8.83 6.73 -13.95
C ILE A 533 -8.85 6.10 -15.34
N TRP A 534 -7.71 6.09 -16.03
CA TRP A 534 -7.53 5.45 -17.32
C TRP A 534 -7.90 3.97 -17.25
N ILE A 535 -7.39 3.23 -16.26
CA ILE A 535 -7.63 1.79 -16.19
C ILE A 535 -9.09 1.45 -15.89
N LEU A 536 -9.75 2.19 -14.98
CA LEU A 536 -11.18 2.02 -14.73
C LEU A 536 -12.01 2.35 -15.99
N THR A 537 -11.65 3.42 -16.69
CA THR A 537 -12.33 3.82 -17.93
C THR A 537 -12.15 2.76 -19.01
N THR A 538 -10.93 2.24 -19.21
CA THR A 538 -10.65 1.14 -20.13
C THR A 538 -11.48 -0.08 -19.80
N CYS A 539 -11.58 -0.47 -18.53
CA CYS A 539 -12.41 -1.59 -18.10
C CYS A 539 -13.89 -1.36 -18.47
N LEU A 540 -14.45 -0.19 -18.17
CA LEU A 540 -15.84 0.13 -18.49
C LEU A 540 -16.10 0.19 -20.00
N LEU A 541 -15.18 0.76 -20.79
CA LEU A 541 -15.28 0.84 -22.24
C LEU A 541 -15.19 -0.54 -22.90
N GLN A 542 -14.33 -1.42 -22.38
CA GLN A 542 -14.19 -2.80 -22.85
C GLN A 542 -15.46 -3.60 -22.57
N LEU A 543 -15.91 -3.63 -21.31
CA LEU A 543 -17.14 -4.31 -20.92
C LEU A 543 -18.37 -3.73 -21.63
N GLY A 544 -18.39 -2.43 -21.89
CA GLY A 544 -19.44 -1.72 -22.60
C GLY A 544 -19.43 -1.88 -24.12
N ARG A 545 -18.55 -2.74 -24.67
CA ARG A 545 -18.38 -2.99 -26.12
C ARG A 545 -17.93 -1.78 -26.94
N PHE A 546 -17.45 -0.71 -26.32
CA PHE A 546 -17.00 0.51 -27.03
C PHE A 546 -15.80 0.23 -27.96
N TYR A 547 -14.93 -0.71 -27.58
CA TYR A 547 -13.80 -1.15 -28.39
C TYR A 547 -14.19 -2.10 -29.53
N LYS A 548 -15.44 -2.56 -29.61
CA LYS A 548 -15.95 -3.34 -30.75
C LYS A 548 -16.32 -2.41 -31.90
N ARG A 549 -15.30 -1.85 -32.56
CA ARG A 549 -15.39 -1.00 -33.77
C ARG A 549 -14.24 -1.31 -34.71
N CYS A 550 -14.36 -0.98 -35.99
CA CYS A 550 -13.32 -1.27 -36.99
C CYS A 550 -11.92 -0.83 -36.57
N TYR A 551 -11.75 0.37 -36.00
CA TYR A 551 -10.42 0.88 -35.62
C TYR A 551 -9.72 0.03 -34.54
N CYS A 552 -10.44 -0.31 -33.48
CA CYS A 552 -9.86 -1.04 -32.35
C CYS A 552 -9.74 -2.54 -32.63
N TYR A 553 -10.72 -3.09 -33.35
CA TYR A 553 -10.76 -4.51 -33.69
C TYR A 553 -9.77 -4.84 -34.82
N ALA A 554 -9.45 -3.90 -35.72
CA ALA A 554 -8.46 -4.14 -36.77
C ALA A 554 -6.99 -4.01 -36.31
N SER A 555 -6.74 -3.78 -35.01
CA SER A 555 -5.41 -3.56 -34.44
C SER A 555 -4.61 -2.46 -35.14
N VAL A 556 -5.28 -1.35 -35.51
CA VAL A 556 -4.69 -0.24 -36.29
C VAL A 556 -3.45 0.36 -35.59
N LEU A 557 -3.44 0.44 -34.26
CA LEU A 557 -2.33 0.98 -33.49
C LEU A 557 -1.02 0.22 -33.74
N GLY A 558 -1.07 -1.11 -33.80
CA GLY A 558 0.10 -1.95 -34.04
C GLY A 558 0.42 -2.16 -35.52
N ARG A 559 -0.60 -2.40 -36.35
CA ARG A 559 -0.42 -2.84 -37.74
C ARG A 559 -0.42 -1.73 -38.78
N ARG A 560 -0.89 -0.53 -38.43
CA ARG A 560 -0.97 0.64 -39.33
C ARG A 560 -1.67 0.27 -40.65
N ASN A 561 -0.94 0.30 -41.78
CA ASN A 561 -1.50 0.06 -43.12
C ASN A 561 -1.90 -1.41 -43.36
N ASN A 562 -1.40 -2.35 -42.56
CA ASN A 562 -1.71 -3.78 -42.64
C ASN A 562 -2.79 -4.19 -41.62
N ALA A 563 -3.58 -3.22 -41.14
CA ALA A 563 -4.67 -3.44 -40.22
C ALA A 563 -5.83 -4.18 -40.92
N TYR A 564 -6.31 -5.23 -40.27
CA TYR A 564 -7.31 -6.14 -40.82
C TYR A 564 -8.18 -6.70 -39.70
N ILE A 565 -9.37 -7.14 -40.06
CA ILE A 565 -10.35 -7.74 -39.16
C ILE A 565 -10.55 -9.19 -39.57
N SER A 566 -10.33 -10.11 -38.64
CA SER A 566 -10.67 -11.53 -38.84
C SER A 566 -12.17 -11.67 -38.99
N ALA A 567 -12.61 -12.36 -40.03
CA ALA A 567 -14.03 -12.59 -40.31
C ALA A 567 -14.55 -13.93 -39.76
N TYR A 568 -13.63 -14.84 -39.45
CA TYR A 568 -13.87 -16.05 -38.67
C TYR A 568 -12.57 -16.47 -37.98
N LEU A 569 -12.69 -17.38 -37.02
CA LEU A 569 -11.57 -17.95 -36.30
C LEU A 569 -11.04 -19.20 -37.01
N THR A 570 -9.79 -19.14 -37.50
CA THR A 570 -9.12 -20.35 -38.01
C THR A 570 -8.64 -21.24 -36.86
N GLU A 571 -8.52 -22.55 -37.09
CA GLU A 571 -8.01 -23.50 -36.09
C GLU A 571 -6.62 -23.10 -35.57
N ALA A 572 -5.74 -22.63 -36.46
CA ALA A 572 -4.41 -22.15 -36.08
C ALA A 572 -4.47 -20.90 -35.18
N GLN A 573 -5.35 -19.94 -35.47
CA GLN A 573 -5.55 -18.76 -34.63
C GLN A 573 -6.16 -19.15 -33.27
N TYR A 574 -7.12 -20.09 -33.25
CA TYR A 574 -7.69 -20.62 -32.03
C TYR A 574 -6.60 -21.24 -31.14
N ILE A 575 -5.79 -22.15 -31.68
CA ILE A 575 -4.70 -22.79 -30.93
C ILE A 575 -3.69 -21.76 -30.41
N SER A 576 -3.31 -20.78 -31.24
CA SER A 576 -2.39 -19.71 -30.83
C SER A 576 -2.95 -18.87 -29.67
N MET A 577 -4.21 -18.45 -29.80
CA MET A 577 -4.92 -17.70 -28.77
C MET A 577 -5.06 -18.50 -27.47
N MET A 578 -5.43 -19.79 -27.56
CA MET A 578 -5.52 -20.68 -26.40
C MET A 578 -4.17 -20.83 -25.69
N ARG A 579 -3.08 -20.99 -26.44
CA ARG A 579 -1.72 -21.06 -25.86
C ARG A 579 -1.33 -19.75 -25.18
N ALA A 580 -1.62 -18.61 -25.81
CA ALA A 580 -1.37 -17.30 -25.21
C ALA A 580 -2.19 -17.11 -23.94
N TRP A 581 -3.43 -17.61 -23.91
CA TRP A 581 -4.30 -17.55 -22.74
C TRP A 581 -3.81 -18.43 -21.59
N ILE A 582 -3.49 -19.69 -21.86
CA ILE A 582 -2.91 -20.61 -20.86
C ILE A 582 -1.61 -20.02 -20.33
N GLY A 583 -0.72 -19.56 -21.24
CA GLY A 583 0.57 -18.99 -20.89
C GLY A 583 0.44 -17.72 -20.03
N GLY A 584 -0.43 -16.79 -20.41
CA GLY A 584 -0.63 -15.55 -19.63
C GLY A 584 -1.33 -15.80 -18.30
N THR A 585 -2.29 -16.74 -18.21
CA THR A 585 -2.96 -17.08 -16.94
C THR A 585 -1.95 -17.72 -16.00
N ALA A 586 -1.17 -18.69 -16.49
CA ALA A 586 -0.07 -19.30 -15.74
C ALA A 586 0.95 -18.24 -15.29
N GLN A 587 1.34 -17.30 -16.16
CA GLN A 587 2.25 -16.21 -15.84
C GLN A 587 1.70 -15.32 -14.70
N ALA A 588 0.46 -14.85 -14.80
CA ALA A 588 -0.14 -13.96 -13.80
C ALA A 588 -0.31 -14.65 -12.44
N VAL A 589 -0.73 -15.92 -12.44
CA VAL A 589 -0.86 -16.71 -11.21
C VAL A 589 0.52 -17.00 -10.60
N ALA A 590 1.49 -17.43 -11.41
CA ALA A 590 2.84 -17.72 -10.93
C ALA A 590 3.50 -16.48 -10.32
N THR A 591 3.39 -15.31 -10.95
CA THR A 591 3.98 -14.08 -10.41
C THR A 591 3.35 -13.68 -9.09
N ALA A 592 2.02 -13.82 -8.95
CA ALA A 592 1.33 -13.58 -7.69
C ALA A 592 1.74 -14.58 -6.59
N VAL A 593 1.81 -15.88 -6.91
CA VAL A 593 2.21 -16.93 -5.96
C VAL A 593 3.66 -16.71 -5.49
N ILE A 594 4.58 -16.40 -6.40
CA ILE A 594 5.98 -16.10 -6.05
C ILE A 594 6.05 -14.89 -5.11
N PHE A 595 5.29 -13.83 -5.40
CA PHE A 595 5.27 -12.63 -4.57
C PHE A 595 4.68 -12.90 -3.17
N ILE A 596 3.57 -13.65 -3.07
CA ILE A 596 2.98 -14.07 -1.78
C ILE A 596 3.95 -14.97 -1.01
N SER A 597 4.64 -15.87 -1.69
CA SER A 597 5.62 -16.77 -1.07
C SER A 597 6.78 -15.97 -0.49
N PHE A 598 7.28 -14.98 -1.24
CA PHE A 598 8.28 -14.04 -0.74
C PHE A 598 7.78 -13.30 0.51
N ILE A 599 6.57 -12.72 0.48
CA ILE A 599 5.98 -12.03 1.63
C ILE A 599 5.94 -12.98 2.84
N THR A 600 5.40 -14.17 2.65
CA THR A 600 5.21 -15.13 3.74
C THR A 600 6.54 -15.57 4.34
N ALA A 601 7.57 -15.76 3.52
CA ALA A 601 8.91 -16.11 3.99
C ALA A 601 9.60 -14.97 4.78
N TYR A 602 9.34 -13.70 4.42
CA TYR A 602 10.01 -12.54 5.00
C TYR A 602 9.19 -11.83 6.10
N ARG A 603 7.95 -12.25 6.38
CA ARG A 603 7.08 -11.59 7.39
C ARG A 603 7.59 -11.66 8.82
N ASN A 604 8.29 -12.73 9.19
CA ASN A 604 8.73 -13.01 10.55
C ASN A 604 10.24 -12.80 10.68
N PRO A 605 10.70 -11.60 11.06
CA PRO A 605 12.11 -11.39 11.34
C PRO A 605 12.56 -12.20 12.54
N ARG A 606 13.79 -12.73 12.48
CA ARG A 606 14.42 -13.39 13.63
C ARG A 606 14.78 -12.33 14.67
N LEU A 607 13.98 -12.25 15.73
CA LEU A 607 14.18 -11.28 16.81
C LEU A 607 15.43 -11.62 17.63
N PRO A 608 16.10 -10.61 18.24
CA PRO A 608 17.15 -10.83 19.23
C PRO A 608 16.65 -11.67 20.41
N ARG A 609 17.56 -12.43 21.05
CA ARG A 609 17.23 -13.16 22.27
C ARG A 609 16.88 -12.19 23.38
N GLU A 610 15.84 -12.52 24.14
CA GLU A 610 15.50 -11.78 25.34
C GLU A 610 16.41 -12.22 26.48
N MET A 611 16.94 -11.26 27.23
CA MET A 611 17.74 -11.57 28.41
C MET A 611 16.85 -11.84 29.61
N ALA A 612 17.26 -12.84 30.40
CA ALA A 612 16.62 -13.10 31.67
C ALA A 612 16.82 -11.91 32.62
N SER A 613 15.79 -11.55 33.37
CA SER A 613 15.99 -10.68 34.52
C SER A 613 17.00 -11.33 35.48
N PRO A 614 17.91 -10.56 36.09
CA PRO A 614 18.85 -11.11 37.06
C PRO A 614 18.05 -11.85 38.13
N THR A 615 18.42 -13.08 38.44
CA THR A 615 17.87 -13.78 39.60
C THR A 615 18.25 -12.96 40.81
N GLN A 616 17.26 -12.29 41.41
CA GLN A 616 17.44 -11.60 42.67
C GLN A 616 17.78 -12.68 43.69
N ASP A 617 19.06 -12.79 44.01
CA ASP A 617 19.60 -13.79 44.91
C ASP A 617 18.83 -13.65 46.24
N ASP A 618 18.02 -14.64 46.60
CA ASP A 618 17.17 -14.72 47.81
C ASP A 618 18.00 -14.72 49.13
N ARG A 619 19.23 -14.21 49.12
CA ARG A 619 20.13 -14.12 50.28
C ARG A 619 19.73 -13.05 51.29
N CYS A 620 18.60 -12.36 51.07
CA CYS A 620 17.91 -11.59 52.10
C CYS A 620 16.72 -12.35 52.71
N ALA A 621 16.72 -13.69 52.70
CA ALA A 621 15.89 -14.47 53.62
C ALA A 621 16.52 -14.50 55.03
N PHE A 622 16.48 -13.38 55.75
CA PHE A 622 16.52 -13.44 57.21
C PHE A 622 15.20 -14.07 57.68
N PRO A 623 15.21 -15.16 58.46
CA PRO A 623 13.98 -15.70 59.02
C PRO A 623 13.49 -14.72 60.09
N CYS A 624 12.54 -13.86 59.74
CA CYS A 624 11.75 -13.12 60.72
C CYS A 624 10.81 -14.12 61.40
N ARG A 625 11.35 -14.89 62.36
CA ARG A 625 10.55 -15.63 63.34
C ARG A 625 9.91 -14.60 64.27
N GLN A 626 8.59 -14.72 64.44
CA GLN A 626 7.73 -13.98 65.37
C GLN A 626 7.20 -12.64 64.86
N CYS A 627 6.13 -12.71 64.07
CA CYS A 627 4.94 -11.94 64.42
C CYS A 627 3.72 -12.86 64.35
N SER A 628 2.98 -12.83 65.45
CA SER A 628 1.90 -13.71 65.84
C SER A 628 0.62 -13.47 65.05
N LYS A 629 -0.13 -14.57 64.89
CA LYS A 629 -1.59 -14.69 64.72
C LYS A 629 -2.41 -13.41 64.92
N ALA A 630 -3.25 -13.11 63.93
CA ALA A 630 -4.60 -12.60 64.19
C ALA A 630 -5.55 -13.14 63.10
N ASP A 631 -6.61 -13.80 63.56
CA ASP A 631 -7.76 -14.26 62.78
C ASP A 631 -8.44 -13.12 62.01
N SER A 632 -8.95 -13.43 60.81
CA SER A 632 -10.32 -13.05 60.44
C SER A 632 -10.77 -13.72 59.14
N THR A 633 -11.91 -14.37 59.26
CA THR A 633 -12.79 -14.98 58.26
C THR A 633 -13.09 -14.14 57.02
N PRO A 634 -13.42 -14.76 55.87
CA PRO A 634 -13.72 -14.06 54.62
C PRO A 634 -15.19 -13.67 54.51
N PRO A 635 -15.54 -12.53 53.87
CA PRO A 635 -16.88 -12.31 53.36
C PRO A 635 -16.97 -12.59 51.85
N SER A 636 -18.08 -13.25 51.49
CA SER A 636 -18.59 -13.56 50.16
C SER A 636 -18.83 -12.30 49.28
N PRO A 637 -18.97 -12.47 47.94
CA PRO A 637 -18.84 -11.38 46.98
C PRO A 637 -20.12 -10.54 46.85
N LEU A 638 -19.94 -9.22 46.80
CA LEU A 638 -20.99 -8.26 46.51
C LEU A 638 -21.18 -8.08 45.00
N THR A 639 -22.42 -8.28 44.58
CA THR A 639 -23.06 -7.85 43.33
C THR A 639 -22.90 -6.35 43.08
N THR A 640 -22.40 -5.99 41.90
CA THR A 640 -22.43 -4.62 41.37
C THR A 640 -23.79 -4.32 40.72
N LYS A 641 -24.52 -3.38 41.34
CA LYS A 641 -25.67 -2.67 40.78
C LYS A 641 -25.18 -1.64 39.75
N GLU A 642 -25.74 -1.66 38.56
CA GLU A 642 -25.70 -0.55 37.60
C GLU A 642 -26.48 0.65 38.17
N THR A 643 -25.80 1.77 38.33
CA THR A 643 -26.40 3.09 38.55
C THR A 643 -26.41 3.85 37.24
N GLY A 644 -27.59 4.00 36.66
CA GLY A 644 -27.87 5.01 35.65
C GLY A 644 -27.92 6.40 36.26
N SER A 645 -27.53 7.40 35.45
CA SER A 645 -27.79 8.81 35.72
C SER A 645 -28.39 9.47 34.47
N PRO A 646 -29.23 10.51 34.65
CA PRO A 646 -30.22 10.94 33.67
C PRO A 646 -29.81 12.23 32.94
N LEU A 647 -30.32 12.41 31.72
CA LEU A 647 -30.48 13.73 31.11
C LEU A 647 -31.87 13.78 30.46
N GLY A 648 -32.73 14.61 31.07
CA GLY A 648 -34.01 15.06 30.51
C GLY A 648 -33.88 16.44 29.87
N GLY A 649 -34.91 16.81 29.09
CA GLY A 649 -35.11 18.09 28.42
C GLY A 649 -35.63 17.86 27.00
N ASP A 650 -36.92 17.52 26.82
CA ASP A 650 -38.10 18.40 26.74
C ASP A 650 -38.39 18.89 25.32
N ILE A 651 -39.45 18.37 24.68
CA ILE A 651 -40.35 19.11 23.77
C ILE A 651 -41.79 18.55 23.89
N HIS A 652 -42.72 19.41 24.34
CA HIS A 652 -44.20 19.27 24.29
C HIS A 652 -44.68 18.85 22.88
N GLY A 653 -45.65 17.94 22.67
CA GLY A 653 -46.98 17.87 23.26
C GLY A 653 -48.01 18.50 22.30
N SER A 654 -48.79 17.70 21.56
CA SER A 654 -50.26 17.62 21.69
C SER A 654 -50.97 16.87 20.54
N THR A 655 -51.74 15.86 20.94
CA THR A 655 -53.12 15.49 20.54
C THR A 655 -53.48 15.05 19.10
N ALA A 656 -53.66 13.73 19.00
CA ALA A 656 -54.67 12.86 18.36
C ALA A 656 -56.08 13.47 18.02
N PRO A 657 -57.09 12.75 17.42
CA PRO A 657 -57.18 11.27 17.28
C PRO A 657 -57.90 10.65 16.04
N ALA A 658 -57.77 9.32 15.97
CA ALA A 658 -58.73 8.29 15.49
C ALA A 658 -59.13 8.29 13.99
N THR A 659 -59.40 7.17 13.31
CA THR A 659 -60.17 5.98 13.72
C THR A 659 -59.91 4.79 12.76
N THR A 660 -59.78 3.58 13.31
CA THR A 660 -60.32 2.25 12.86
C THR A 660 -60.47 1.97 11.35
N THR A 661 -59.96 0.87 10.79
CA THR A 661 -60.53 -0.49 10.91
C THR A 661 -59.64 -1.52 10.19
N SER A 662 -59.48 -2.70 10.81
CA SER A 662 -59.17 -3.99 10.15
C SER A 662 -60.52 -4.68 9.81
N PRO A 663 -60.65 -5.76 8.99
CA PRO A 663 -59.84 -6.99 9.12
C PRO A 663 -59.59 -7.84 7.84
N ALA A 664 -58.64 -8.78 8.00
CA ALA A 664 -58.66 -10.21 7.62
C ALA A 664 -58.83 -10.72 6.16
N VAL A 665 -57.82 -11.54 5.78
CA VAL A 665 -57.90 -12.92 5.23
C VAL A 665 -58.49 -13.15 3.83
N HIS A 666 -57.66 -13.68 2.90
CA HIS A 666 -57.95 -14.94 2.18
C HIS A 666 -56.73 -15.52 1.42
N ILE A 667 -56.70 -16.84 1.37
CA ILE A 667 -55.75 -17.77 0.72
C ILE A 667 -56.21 -18.11 -0.72
N SER A 668 -55.26 -18.39 -1.63
CA SER A 668 -55.32 -19.21 -2.89
C SER A 668 -54.47 -18.52 -3.97
N GLY A 669 -53.57 -19.12 -4.76
CA GLY A 669 -53.44 -20.47 -5.28
C GLY A 669 -53.46 -20.41 -6.83
N GLY A 670 -52.36 -20.83 -7.48
CA GLY A 670 -52.26 -21.31 -8.88
C GLY A 670 -52.53 -20.36 -10.05
N GLU A 671 -51.49 -20.00 -10.81
CA GLU A 671 -51.10 -20.58 -12.12
C GLU A 671 -49.68 -20.12 -12.50
#